data_AF-A0A914AL12-F1
#
_entry.id   AF-A0A914AL12-F1
#
_cell.length_a   1.000
_cell.length_b   1.000
_cell.length_c   1.000
_cell.angle_alpha   90.00
_cell.angle_beta   90.00
_cell.angle_gamma   90.00
#
_symmetry.space_group_name_H-M   'P 1'
#
loop_
_entity.id
_entity.type
_entity.pdbx_description
1 polymer ?
#
loop_
_entity_poly.entity_id
_entity_poly.type
_entity_poly.pdbx_seq_one_letter_code
_entity_poly.pdbx_strand_id
1 'polypeptide(L)'
;MMTKSRLLPRWIKILGPKNVFSKSREGISGMSVAGSLGQRLTARRGSWHHSKLVATLSQGEDATLAEAEEKELQEILRISASNKKLKKTKVSESDGHFFENFSALTDQQESFHFRQNPGGSEVPEQTEDDILASKIDHPCKDVPKLSKKEIVDLYRSILSVIQFRLCASNQSFPPDLELYGYMHDMFKVYVSVNEHNSMVLTISKGAPPDTVLMVTVQEAKDLIGKDVSGLSDPFCVMGILASGESKKPFVTNSRVPHGTCSPHLHHKEKGSHGNQDLQSTSIIKEQLNPKWNENFRFVLGCAVQTGWFHIDVWDHDEETTVMEVVKKSGDIQSVKGVKRLLKEVIQSTRLGGSNPDDFLGYVNIKLDAIPSWGLSGWYPLKSKSSRSKASSGEIFLKLKMSLQRADQSYQVLSPTAVHRILWFHIVHYEVARLDQLGAWDGELPSRAMTILQQHAVQYEISDLHQSLCRWLAYSQECTMCVIDFKSFYTYGETLKRSWKPFALSADEEQYLQKSFHSFITYAVDMLHRQQDMFPPTNKLALRRLQYLLLCLSQINEMEFAERNVLFQPNCQAVILAAIKEDIHNWYSKKQSEMVDAKPEIERVSSLAGLTNTINGQFQRLLQFVHNTYQTVFEIPYFTIVYKEMDLRLMADVTRCLTSTVSHHTLDDVEGEEYSQRSTALFELYLALRDFVGFSENLTEGDQADLEIKGYHKFFKKAVEKWLNVSRKRAAERIKKAVELDQVALVDTMVKHSTSAVDVATCFAQIREFWQRLDWPDTVGSYVFVAKVTDDICHGAVSYANIIHDKLRQNGYYDDEGQFDVTDQLCIAINNIEQVRRSLAIMPESLGWQRIQVAMEMEYGEMAGRQCQDTLQTMMASADEDMVNVIEHVVQRVGERMRPDLRRFLRALLAAHIHSCIDDAIDPLMEYLDTNMITLHNCLLKSNFDRILQDIWIVLVDELSKIISNKNKALHGKPLLFCRLNDTLDILSDFFYADTKGLALPTLHNATYMEMKSYTESNMADTHELIEAFYGQKLQEVEEIIESNKESLLGTLTVKCYYNDVTNHLCIMLVNAKNITPKDRSGMSDPYVILELQPSFVFPKSSPRKSKIVKETVHPLFDETFEFPVTKDQCKNRGACLHLIMYDHDVIGSDDLEGETFLSLQDIPGVKQAFESSYAAVKAVPLPLRLPEKNNNTPFLLSTLKQRPTDRVAQEFAKKRAQLLKRAKVAP
;
A
#
# COMPACT_ATOMS: atom_id res chain seq x y z
N MET A 1 -6.00 -36.84 9.35
CA MET A 1 -7.45 -37.17 9.31
C MET A 1 -8.01 -36.51 8.05
N MET A 2 -8.06 -37.13 6.85
CA MET A 2 -9.01 -38.14 6.33
C MET A 2 -10.47 -37.75 6.65
N THR A 3 -11.41 -37.51 5.71
CA THR A 3 -11.78 -38.09 4.37
C THR A 3 -12.62 -37.05 3.57
N LYS A 4 -12.43 -36.70 2.28
CA LYS A 4 -12.64 -37.35 0.94
C LYS A 4 -14.07 -37.83 0.56
N SER A 5 -14.72 -37.12 -0.39
CA SER A 5 -15.31 -37.59 -1.67
C SER A 5 -15.75 -36.34 -2.48
N ARG A 6 -15.32 -35.97 -3.70
CA ARG A 6 -15.24 -36.56 -5.06
C ARG A 6 -16.61 -36.96 -5.65
N LEU A 7 -17.09 -36.20 -6.65
CA LEU A 7 -17.01 -36.55 -8.08
C LEU A 7 -17.54 -35.43 -9.01
N LEU A 8 -16.71 -35.07 -9.99
CA LEU A 8 -17.00 -34.44 -11.29
C LEU A 8 -16.80 -35.55 -12.35
N PRO A 9 -17.40 -35.47 -13.55
CA PRO A 9 -16.61 -35.05 -14.73
C PRO A 9 -17.44 -34.20 -15.73
N ARG A 10 -16.97 -33.08 -16.30
CA ARG A 10 -15.94 -32.83 -17.33
C ARG A 10 -16.30 -33.28 -18.78
N TRP A 11 -16.36 -32.25 -19.67
CA TRP A 11 -16.08 -32.15 -21.13
C TRP A 11 -17.27 -32.22 -22.11
N ILE A 12 -17.35 -31.55 -23.30
CA ILE A 12 -16.70 -30.41 -24.01
C ILE A 12 -17.50 -30.23 -25.36
N LYS A 13 -17.54 -29.00 -25.95
CA LYS A 13 -17.69 -28.60 -27.40
C LYS A 13 -19.06 -28.40 -28.13
N ILE A 14 -19.21 -27.14 -28.62
CA ILE A 14 -19.50 -26.63 -30.00
C ILE A 14 -20.96 -26.64 -30.55
N LEU A 15 -21.29 -25.49 -31.19
CA LEU A 15 -22.35 -25.12 -32.17
C LEU A 15 -23.49 -24.32 -31.52
N GLY A 16 -23.69 -23.02 -31.79
CA GLY A 16 -23.92 -22.40 -33.09
C GLY A 16 -25.43 -22.41 -33.38
N PRO A 17 -26.13 -21.25 -33.49
CA PRO A 17 -27.59 -21.26 -33.60
C PRO A 17 -28.00 -21.55 -35.05
N LYS A 18 -28.73 -22.65 -35.24
CA LYS A 18 -29.54 -22.89 -36.45
C LYS A 18 -30.97 -23.19 -36.06
N ASN A 19 -31.86 -22.37 -36.62
CA ASN A 19 -33.26 -22.63 -36.93
C ASN A 19 -33.69 -24.10 -36.85
N VAL A 20 -34.78 -24.38 -36.12
CA VAL A 20 -35.99 -25.12 -36.55
C VAL A 20 -36.96 -25.12 -35.37
N PHE A 21 -38.06 -24.38 -35.47
CA PHE A 21 -39.26 -24.62 -34.65
C PHE A 21 -40.09 -25.72 -35.32
N SER A 22 -40.29 -26.86 -34.64
CA SER A 22 -41.36 -27.81 -34.96
C SER A 22 -41.99 -28.41 -33.70
N LYS A 23 -43.29 -28.11 -33.53
CA LYS A 23 -44.39 -28.90 -32.95
C LYS A 23 -44.17 -29.74 -31.68
N SER A 24 -44.87 -29.34 -30.61
CA SER A 24 -45.86 -30.20 -29.92
C SER A 24 -46.73 -29.38 -28.98
N ARG A 25 -48.00 -29.14 -29.35
CA ARG A 25 -49.08 -28.76 -28.42
C ARG A 25 -50.36 -29.44 -28.91
N GLU A 26 -50.71 -30.53 -28.24
CA GLU A 26 -52.10 -30.98 -28.11
C GLU A 26 -52.61 -30.52 -26.76
N GLY A 27 -53.88 -30.08 -26.73
CA GLY A 27 -54.64 -29.88 -25.51
C GLY A 27 -55.17 -28.46 -25.35
N ILE A 28 -56.48 -28.32 -25.59
CA ILE A 28 -57.36 -27.17 -25.30
C ILE A 28 -57.46 -26.15 -26.45
N SER A 29 -58.42 -26.42 -27.32
CA SER A 29 -58.88 -25.58 -28.43
C SER A 29 -59.74 -24.41 -27.92
N GLY A 30 -59.11 -23.24 -27.74
CA GLY A 30 -59.81 -21.95 -27.73
C GLY A 30 -59.64 -21.29 -29.10
N MET A 31 -60.72 -21.19 -29.87
CA MET A 31 -60.70 -20.60 -31.21
C MET A 31 -60.53 -19.07 -31.15
N SER A 32 -59.29 -18.60 -31.24
CA SER A 32 -58.97 -17.19 -31.51
C SER A 32 -58.88 -16.93 -33.02
N VAL A 33 -59.56 -15.88 -33.48
CA VAL A 33 -59.56 -15.36 -34.86
C VAL A 33 -58.15 -14.93 -35.33
N ALA A 34 -57.19 -14.80 -34.42
CA ALA A 34 -55.81 -14.42 -34.74
C ALA A 34 -55.00 -15.52 -35.48
N GLY A 35 -55.45 -16.78 -35.47
CA GLY A 35 -54.65 -17.91 -35.96
C GLY A 35 -54.49 -18.01 -37.48
N SER A 36 -55.43 -17.51 -38.29
CA SER A 36 -55.41 -17.71 -39.75
C SER A 36 -54.77 -16.56 -40.55
N LEU A 37 -54.72 -15.34 -40.00
CA LEU A 37 -53.99 -14.22 -40.64
C LEU A 37 -52.47 -14.27 -40.37
N GLY A 38 -52.04 -14.80 -39.22
CA GLY A 38 -50.63 -14.82 -38.82
C GLY A 38 -49.71 -15.72 -39.67
N GLN A 39 -50.26 -16.67 -40.43
CA GLN A 39 -49.47 -17.56 -41.29
C GLN A 39 -49.04 -16.94 -42.62
N ARG A 40 -49.63 -15.81 -43.05
CA ARG A 40 -49.16 -15.09 -44.26
C ARG A 40 -48.13 -13.99 -43.96
N LEU A 41 -48.03 -13.53 -42.70
CA LEU A 41 -47.12 -12.45 -42.29
C LEU A 41 -45.73 -12.95 -41.87
N THR A 42 -45.59 -14.20 -41.46
CA THR A 42 -44.32 -14.78 -40.99
C THR A 42 -43.32 -15.13 -42.12
N ALA A 43 -43.73 -15.07 -43.39
CA ALA A 43 -42.86 -15.34 -44.54
C ALA A 43 -42.13 -14.10 -45.11
N ARG A 44 -42.35 -12.88 -44.56
CA ARG A 44 -41.77 -11.62 -45.08
C ARG A 44 -40.66 -10.99 -44.22
N ARG A 45 -40.25 -11.62 -43.12
CA ARG A 45 -39.18 -11.16 -42.18
C ARG A 45 -37.76 -11.04 -42.78
N GLY A 46 -37.58 -11.18 -44.10
CA GLY A 46 -36.27 -11.25 -44.74
C GLY A 46 -35.77 -9.98 -45.44
N SER A 47 -36.52 -8.86 -45.46
CA SER A 47 -36.20 -7.73 -46.36
C SER A 47 -35.49 -6.53 -45.69
N TRP A 48 -35.70 -6.26 -44.40
CA TRP A 48 -35.15 -5.07 -43.73
C TRP A 48 -33.79 -5.33 -43.02
N HIS A 49 -32.85 -5.93 -43.74
CA HIS A 49 -31.46 -6.10 -43.30
C HIS A 49 -30.53 -4.94 -43.72
N HIS A 50 -31.06 -3.76 -44.04
CA HIS A 50 -30.27 -2.63 -44.59
C HIS A 50 -30.46 -1.30 -43.83
N SER A 51 -30.85 -1.31 -42.54
CA SER A 51 -30.67 -0.09 -41.74
C SER A 51 -29.17 0.16 -41.57
N LYS A 52 -28.72 1.34 -42.01
CA LYS A 52 -27.32 1.76 -41.87
C LYS A 52 -26.94 1.93 -40.40
N LEU A 53 -27.89 2.31 -39.54
CA LEU A 53 -27.71 2.36 -38.09
C LEU A 53 -27.42 0.97 -37.50
N VAL A 54 -28.23 -0.05 -37.82
CA VAL A 54 -28.00 -1.43 -37.32
C VAL A 54 -26.65 -1.97 -37.78
N ALA A 55 -26.26 -1.71 -39.03
CA ALA A 55 -24.94 -2.06 -39.55
C ALA A 55 -23.81 -1.32 -38.80
N THR A 56 -23.98 -0.04 -38.49
CA THR A 56 -23.00 0.79 -37.77
C THR A 56 -22.85 0.33 -36.32
N LEU A 57 -23.96 0.08 -35.61
CA LEU A 57 -23.97 -0.50 -34.27
C LEU A 57 -23.37 -1.91 -34.25
N SER A 58 -23.49 -2.67 -35.35
CA SER A 58 -22.98 -4.03 -35.47
C SER A 58 -21.48 -4.12 -35.76
N GLN A 59 -20.88 -3.10 -36.39
CA GLN A 59 -19.45 -3.06 -36.76
C GLN A 59 -18.49 -2.65 -35.63
N GLY A 60 -19.00 -2.17 -34.48
CA GLY A 60 -18.17 -1.96 -33.29
C GLY A 60 -17.85 -3.29 -32.59
N GLU A 61 -16.63 -3.80 -32.78
CA GLU A 61 -16.12 -5.05 -32.19
C GLU A 61 -15.84 -4.94 -30.67
N ASP A 62 -16.27 -5.95 -29.92
CA ASP A 62 -15.57 -6.66 -28.82
C ASP A 62 -14.66 -5.90 -27.83
N ALA A 63 -14.97 -4.65 -27.47
CA ALA A 63 -14.58 -4.11 -26.17
C ALA A 63 -15.82 -4.10 -25.28
N THR A 64 -15.76 -4.69 -24.08
CA THR A 64 -16.87 -4.49 -23.15
C THR A 64 -17.03 -2.98 -22.93
N LEU A 65 -18.26 -2.48 -22.99
CA LEU A 65 -18.55 -1.03 -22.89
C LEU A 65 -17.86 -0.40 -21.66
N ALA A 66 -17.75 -1.18 -20.58
CA ALA A 66 -17.01 -0.85 -19.37
C ALA A 66 -15.50 -0.66 -19.60
N GLU A 67 -14.84 -1.46 -20.45
CA GLU A 67 -13.41 -1.29 -20.77
C GLU A 67 -13.13 -0.08 -21.66
N ALA A 68 -14.08 0.31 -22.51
CA ALA A 68 -13.97 1.53 -23.32
C ALA A 68 -14.19 2.78 -22.47
N GLU A 69 -15.21 2.76 -21.60
CA GLU A 69 -15.48 3.82 -20.63
C GLU A 69 -14.37 3.94 -19.58
N GLU A 70 -13.80 2.82 -19.14
CA GLU A 70 -12.64 2.79 -18.24
C GLU A 70 -11.36 3.25 -18.94
N LYS A 71 -11.14 2.91 -20.21
CA LYS A 71 -10.03 3.49 -20.99
C LYS A 71 -10.20 4.98 -21.21
N GLU A 72 -11.42 5.48 -21.44
CA GLU A 72 -11.70 6.90 -21.58
C GLU A 72 -11.48 7.63 -20.23
N LEU A 73 -11.95 7.07 -19.11
CA LEU A 73 -11.65 7.55 -17.75
C LEU A 73 -10.15 7.52 -17.43
N GLN A 74 -9.45 6.43 -17.78
CA GLN A 74 -8.00 6.32 -17.58
C GLN A 74 -7.24 7.30 -18.47
N GLU A 75 -7.68 7.58 -19.69
CA GLU A 75 -7.07 8.57 -20.57
C GLU A 75 -7.42 10.00 -20.13
N ILE A 76 -8.61 10.27 -19.58
CA ILE A 76 -8.95 11.53 -18.91
C ILE A 76 -8.04 11.75 -17.70
N LEU A 77 -7.83 10.71 -16.88
CA LEU A 77 -6.87 10.73 -15.77
C LEU A 77 -5.43 10.90 -16.28
N ARG A 78 -5.11 10.35 -17.46
CA ARG A 78 -3.79 10.47 -18.10
C ARG A 78 -3.55 11.84 -18.72
N ILE A 79 -4.56 12.48 -19.31
CA ILE A 79 -4.52 13.86 -19.85
C ILE A 79 -4.47 14.84 -18.69
N SER A 80 -5.24 14.60 -17.62
CA SER A 80 -5.13 15.32 -16.34
C SER A 80 -3.72 15.16 -15.75
N ALA A 81 -3.13 13.96 -15.81
CA ALA A 81 -1.75 13.71 -15.38
C ALA A 81 -0.67 14.25 -16.35
N SER A 82 -0.94 14.36 -17.65
CA SER A 82 -0.04 14.97 -18.65
C SER A 82 -0.04 16.49 -18.55
N ASN A 83 -1.13 17.08 -18.04
CA ASN A 83 -1.21 18.49 -17.65
C ASN A 83 -0.48 18.83 -16.34
N LYS A 84 0.24 17.87 -15.72
CA LYS A 84 1.19 18.12 -14.60
C LYS A 84 2.29 19.14 -14.91
N LYS A 85 2.45 19.55 -16.18
CA LYS A 85 3.15 20.80 -16.53
C LYS A 85 2.10 21.89 -16.80
N LEU A 86 1.57 22.50 -15.75
CA LEU A 86 0.63 23.62 -15.81
C LEU A 86 1.18 24.75 -16.71
N LYS A 87 0.80 24.76 -17.99
CA LYS A 87 0.90 25.96 -18.82
C LYS A 87 -0.26 26.86 -18.44
N LYS A 88 0.06 28.07 -17.95
CA LYS A 88 -0.90 29.17 -17.77
C LYS A 88 -1.80 29.26 -19.00
N THR A 89 -3.09 28.97 -18.85
CA THR A 89 -4.11 29.11 -19.89
C THR A 89 -4.82 30.45 -19.74
N LYS A 90 -5.42 30.97 -20.81
CA LYS A 90 -6.26 32.19 -20.76
C LYS A 90 -7.43 32.07 -19.76
N VAL A 91 -7.88 30.85 -19.47
CA VAL A 91 -8.91 30.58 -18.46
C VAL A 91 -8.32 30.74 -17.04
N SER A 92 -7.12 30.23 -16.77
CA SER A 92 -6.43 30.41 -15.49
C SER A 92 -5.98 31.85 -15.19
N GLU A 93 -6.05 32.76 -16.16
CA GLU A 93 -5.83 34.19 -15.89
C GLU A 93 -7.04 34.82 -15.18
N SER A 94 -8.25 34.24 -15.35
CA SER A 94 -9.49 34.82 -14.82
C SER A 94 -9.64 34.73 -13.31
N ASP A 95 -9.00 33.73 -12.70
CA ASP A 95 -8.92 33.58 -11.24
C ASP A 95 -7.57 34.05 -10.67
N GLY A 96 -6.72 34.69 -11.49
CA GLY A 96 -5.39 35.16 -11.09
C GLY A 96 -4.38 34.04 -10.84
N HIS A 97 -4.54 32.88 -11.49
CA HIS A 97 -3.75 31.66 -11.27
C HIS A 97 -3.88 31.10 -9.84
N PHE A 98 -5.01 31.33 -9.19
CA PHE A 98 -5.24 30.96 -7.79
C PHE A 98 -4.97 29.47 -7.54
N PHE A 99 -5.61 28.57 -8.29
CA PHE A 99 -5.46 27.13 -8.09
C PHE A 99 -4.08 26.62 -8.52
N GLU A 100 -3.49 27.21 -9.55
CA GLU A 100 -2.14 26.91 -10.04
C GLU A 100 -1.07 27.22 -8.99
N ASN A 101 -1.19 28.34 -8.28
CA ASN A 101 -0.25 28.75 -7.24
C ASN A 101 -0.24 27.78 -6.05
N PHE A 102 -1.43 27.33 -5.60
CA PHE A 102 -1.55 26.34 -4.52
C PHE A 102 -1.14 24.92 -4.94
N SER A 103 -1.32 24.57 -6.21
CA SER A 103 -0.81 23.30 -6.76
C SER A 103 0.73 23.33 -6.86
N ALA A 104 1.30 24.46 -7.28
CA ALA A 104 2.76 24.62 -7.39
C ALA A 104 3.47 24.61 -6.03
N LEU A 105 2.84 25.16 -4.99
CA LEU A 105 3.29 25.05 -3.60
C LEU A 105 3.57 23.61 -3.19
N THR A 106 2.65 22.73 -3.54
CA THR A 106 2.74 21.32 -3.17
C THR A 106 3.81 20.58 -3.97
N ASP A 107 3.99 20.90 -5.25
CA ASP A 107 5.09 20.38 -6.07
C ASP A 107 6.46 20.84 -5.54
N GLN A 108 6.57 22.10 -5.08
CA GLN A 108 7.79 22.64 -4.51
C GLN A 108 8.20 21.87 -3.25
N GLN A 109 7.24 21.50 -2.41
CA GLN A 109 7.50 20.76 -1.18
C GLN A 109 7.89 19.30 -1.44
N GLU A 110 7.22 18.61 -2.37
CA GLU A 110 7.63 17.27 -2.82
C GLU A 110 9.03 17.29 -3.45
N SER A 111 9.36 18.33 -4.22
CA SER A 111 10.69 18.52 -4.80
C SER A 111 11.76 18.80 -3.74
N PHE A 112 11.40 19.45 -2.63
CA PHE A 112 12.29 19.69 -1.50
C PHE A 112 12.65 18.37 -0.79
N HIS A 113 11.66 17.50 -0.56
CA HIS A 113 11.86 16.13 -0.07
C HIS A 113 12.76 15.31 -1.01
N PHE A 114 12.53 15.42 -2.33
CA PHE A 114 13.32 14.69 -3.33
C PHE A 114 14.76 15.20 -3.44
N ARG A 115 14.99 16.53 -3.36
CA ARG A 115 16.34 17.14 -3.37
C ARG A 115 17.18 16.77 -2.15
N GLN A 116 16.55 16.36 -1.05
CA GLN A 116 17.25 15.94 0.17
C GLN A 116 17.56 14.43 0.23
N ASN A 117 16.97 13.63 -0.66
CA ASN A 117 17.40 12.25 -0.93
C ASN A 117 18.67 12.25 -1.83
N PRO A 118 19.78 11.65 -1.40
CA PRO A 118 21.08 11.94 -1.99
C PRO A 118 21.30 11.16 -3.29
N GLY A 119 21.11 11.85 -4.41
CA GLY A 119 21.64 11.50 -5.72
C GLY A 119 22.36 12.69 -6.32
N GLY A 120 23.40 13.21 -5.66
CA GLY A 120 24.33 14.18 -6.23
C GLY A 120 23.98 15.64 -5.93
N SER A 121 24.49 16.15 -4.82
CA SER A 121 24.92 17.55 -4.73
C SER A 121 25.94 17.65 -3.62
N GLU A 122 27.20 17.66 -4.03
CA GLU A 122 28.36 18.03 -3.22
C GLU A 122 28.13 19.46 -2.74
N VAL A 123 27.67 19.60 -1.50
CA VAL A 123 27.88 20.84 -0.75
C VAL A 123 29.40 20.94 -0.57
N PRO A 124 30.02 22.11 -0.81
CA PRO A 124 31.46 22.25 -0.67
C PRO A 124 31.85 21.79 0.74
N GLU A 125 32.72 20.79 0.82
CA GLU A 125 33.39 20.42 2.05
C GLU A 125 34.08 21.68 2.59
N GLN A 126 33.55 22.27 3.65
CA GLN A 126 34.44 22.93 4.59
C GLN A 126 35.30 21.81 5.16
N THR A 127 36.54 21.76 4.67
CA THR A 127 37.55 20.78 5.06
C THR A 127 37.71 20.80 6.58
N GLU A 128 37.77 19.61 7.19
CA GLU A 128 38.02 19.37 8.63
C GLU A 128 39.21 20.19 9.19
N ASP A 129 40.08 20.66 8.30
CA ASP A 129 41.30 21.39 8.61
C ASP A 129 41.06 22.82 9.12
N ASP A 130 39.98 23.52 8.72
CA ASP A 130 39.83 24.96 9.03
C ASP A 130 39.39 25.25 10.48
N ILE A 131 38.67 24.33 11.14
CA ILE A 131 38.16 24.54 12.51
C ILE A 131 39.17 24.06 13.56
N LEU A 132 39.96 23.01 13.25
CA LEU A 132 40.92 22.42 14.18
C LEU A 132 42.31 23.07 14.10
N ALA A 133 42.74 23.54 12.93
CA ALA A 133 44.08 24.13 12.76
C ALA A 133 44.19 25.56 13.32
N SER A 134 43.08 26.30 13.47
CA SER A 134 43.15 27.73 13.79
C SER A 134 43.37 28.06 15.28
N LYS A 135 43.57 27.06 16.17
CA LYS A 135 43.59 27.26 17.63
C LYS A 135 44.60 26.42 18.43
N ILE A 136 45.65 25.86 17.83
CA ILE A 136 46.73 25.23 18.61
C ILE A 136 47.82 26.27 18.89
N ASP A 137 47.53 27.22 19.76
CA ASP A 137 48.54 28.16 20.28
C ASP A 137 48.61 28.04 21.81
N HIS A 138 48.84 26.82 22.28
CA HIS A 138 48.99 26.53 23.70
C HIS A 138 50.26 25.70 23.95
N PRO A 139 51.31 26.28 24.58
CA PRO A 139 52.39 25.48 25.11
C PRO A 139 51.81 24.56 26.19
N CYS A 140 52.02 23.24 26.03
CA CYS A 140 51.56 22.23 26.97
C CYS A 140 52.01 22.58 28.39
N LYS A 141 51.05 22.90 29.28
CA LYS A 141 51.34 23.38 30.65
C LYS A 141 51.73 22.24 31.61
N ASP A 142 51.48 20.99 31.20
CA ASP A 142 51.53 19.80 32.07
C ASP A 142 52.74 18.88 31.81
N VAL A 143 53.66 19.24 30.91
CA VAL A 143 54.94 18.53 30.81
C VAL A 143 55.67 18.70 32.16
N PRO A 144 56.08 17.60 32.84
CA PRO A 144 56.76 17.69 34.11
C PRO A 144 57.97 18.62 34.04
N LYS A 145 57.96 19.70 34.80
CA LYS A 145 59.08 20.66 34.87
C LYS A 145 60.23 20.03 35.65
N LEU A 146 61.26 19.58 34.92
CA LEU A 146 62.45 19.00 35.50
C LEU A 146 63.56 20.04 35.66
N SER A 147 64.33 19.92 36.73
CA SER A 147 65.59 20.67 36.89
C SER A 147 66.62 20.22 35.86
N LYS A 148 67.60 21.07 35.55
CA LYS A 148 68.69 20.73 34.61
C LYS A 148 69.44 19.46 35.03
N LYS A 149 69.57 19.20 36.34
CA LYS A 149 70.19 17.98 36.88
C LYS A 149 69.34 16.74 36.56
N GLU A 150 68.04 16.80 36.85
CA GLU A 150 67.12 15.68 36.57
C GLU A 150 67.02 15.36 35.08
N ILE A 151 67.06 16.37 34.20
CA ILE A 151 67.06 16.15 32.75
C ILE A 151 68.34 15.43 32.30
N VAL A 152 69.51 15.84 32.81
CA VAL A 152 70.78 15.18 32.48
C VAL A 152 70.80 13.74 33.00
N ASP A 153 70.29 13.48 34.19
CA ASP A 153 70.23 12.14 34.78
C ASP A 153 69.21 11.24 34.04
N LEU A 154 68.05 11.79 33.65
CA LEU A 154 67.09 11.14 32.75
C LEU A 154 67.75 10.78 31.41
N TYR A 155 68.47 11.73 30.81
CA TYR A 155 69.16 11.55 29.54
C TYR A 155 70.25 10.45 29.65
N ARG A 156 71.02 10.41 30.74
CA ARG A 156 71.98 9.31 30.95
C ARG A 156 71.30 7.96 31.14
N SER A 157 70.18 7.92 31.87
CA SER A 157 69.41 6.70 32.08
C SER A 157 68.92 6.10 30.77
N ILE A 158 68.36 6.92 29.87
CA ILE A 158 67.86 6.46 28.57
C ILE A 158 69.02 6.06 27.63
N LEU A 159 70.14 6.80 27.61
CA LEU A 159 71.32 6.40 26.83
C LEU A 159 71.86 5.03 27.29
N SER A 160 71.85 4.78 28.60
CA SER A 160 72.22 3.49 29.18
C SER A 160 71.25 2.38 28.75
N VAL A 161 69.94 2.66 28.66
CA VAL A 161 68.94 1.71 28.15
C VAL A 161 69.20 1.35 26.68
N ILE A 162 69.57 2.34 25.85
CA ILE A 162 69.89 2.12 24.42
C ILE A 162 71.19 1.31 24.29
N GLN A 163 72.26 1.69 25.00
CA GLN A 163 73.57 1.04 24.92
C GLN A 163 73.56 -0.41 25.42
N PHE A 164 72.83 -0.70 26.50
CA PHE A 164 72.77 -2.02 27.12
C PHE A 164 71.41 -2.71 26.89
N ARG A 165 70.89 -2.59 25.66
CA ARG A 165 69.62 -3.19 25.23
C ARG A 165 69.62 -4.72 25.32
N LEU A 166 68.54 -5.29 25.84
CA LEU A 166 68.34 -6.73 25.87
C LEU A 166 67.91 -7.20 24.46
N CYS A 167 68.69 -8.10 23.86
CA CYS A 167 68.45 -8.60 22.51
C CYS A 167 68.28 -10.13 22.53
N ALA A 168 67.18 -10.62 21.94
CA ALA A 168 67.10 -12.01 21.48
C ALA A 168 67.65 -12.11 20.06
N SER A 169 68.24 -13.25 19.69
CA SER A 169 68.86 -13.47 18.38
C SER A 169 67.89 -13.39 17.19
N ASN A 170 66.57 -13.35 17.44
CA ASN A 170 65.50 -13.28 16.43
C ASN A 170 64.82 -11.90 16.30
N GLN A 171 65.30 -10.84 16.97
CA GLN A 171 64.68 -9.51 16.95
C GLN A 171 65.51 -8.49 16.16
N SER A 172 64.89 -7.81 15.19
CA SER A 172 65.48 -6.68 14.47
C SER A 172 65.09 -5.37 15.16
N PHE A 173 66.06 -4.64 15.72
CA PHE A 173 65.88 -3.31 16.29
C PHE A 173 66.50 -2.24 15.39
N PRO A 174 66.06 -0.97 15.48
CA PRO A 174 66.72 0.14 14.81
C PRO A 174 68.23 0.21 15.17
N PRO A 175 69.08 0.70 14.24
CA PRO A 175 70.50 0.96 14.52
C PRO A 175 70.69 1.93 15.68
N ASP A 176 71.74 1.76 16.46
CA ASP A 176 72.02 2.62 17.62
C ASP A 176 72.14 4.11 17.22
N LEU A 177 72.69 4.39 16.03
CA LEU A 177 72.80 5.75 15.49
C LEU A 177 71.42 6.43 15.32
N GLU A 178 70.39 5.68 14.91
CA GLU A 178 69.03 6.21 14.75
C GLU A 178 68.38 6.46 16.12
N LEU A 179 68.62 5.58 17.10
CA LEU A 179 68.09 5.74 18.46
C LEU A 179 68.76 6.91 19.20
N TYR A 180 70.08 7.06 19.04
CA TYR A 180 70.83 8.20 19.60
C TYR A 180 70.42 9.53 18.96
N GLY A 181 70.27 9.56 17.63
CA GLY A 181 69.79 10.74 16.92
C GLY A 181 68.38 11.14 17.37
N TYR A 182 67.46 10.18 17.40
CA TYR A 182 66.07 10.42 17.85
C TYR A 182 65.99 10.96 19.28
N MET A 183 66.77 10.37 20.18
CA MET A 183 66.82 10.80 21.57
C MET A 183 67.43 12.19 21.72
N HIS A 184 68.48 12.52 20.96
CA HIS A 184 69.07 13.86 20.94
C HIS A 184 68.07 14.89 20.43
N ASP A 185 67.38 14.61 19.33
CA ASP A 185 66.37 15.51 18.77
C ASP A 185 65.23 15.82 19.74
N MET A 186 64.78 14.82 20.52
CA MET A 186 63.72 14.97 21.51
C MET A 186 64.12 15.90 22.68
N PHE A 187 65.40 15.88 23.08
CA PHE A 187 65.93 16.69 24.19
C PHE A 187 66.85 17.84 23.73
N LYS A 188 66.83 18.20 22.43
CA LYS A 188 67.75 19.17 21.82
C LYS A 188 67.77 20.55 22.49
N VAL A 189 66.68 20.92 23.16
CA VAL A 189 66.55 22.17 23.92
C VAL A 189 67.36 22.14 25.22
N TYR A 190 67.60 20.95 25.77
CA TYR A 190 68.21 20.77 27.09
C TYR A 190 69.63 20.20 27.04
N VAL A 191 69.98 19.45 26.01
CA VAL A 191 71.28 18.77 25.86
C VAL A 191 71.93 19.13 24.53
N SER A 192 73.12 19.74 24.57
CA SER A 192 73.88 20.07 23.37
C SER A 192 74.49 18.83 22.71
N VAL A 193 74.81 18.91 21.42
CA VAL A 193 75.46 17.81 20.66
C VAL A 193 76.78 17.39 21.32
N ASN A 194 77.54 18.33 21.88
CA ASN A 194 78.81 18.06 22.55
C ASN A 194 78.60 17.28 23.87
N GLU A 195 77.59 17.65 24.65
CA GLU A 195 77.22 16.94 25.89
C GLU A 195 76.70 15.52 25.58
N HIS A 196 75.89 15.36 24.53
CA HIS A 196 75.45 14.06 24.04
C HIS A 196 76.63 13.14 23.69
N ASN A 197 77.54 13.60 22.81
CA ASN A 197 78.69 12.81 22.39
C ASN A 197 79.59 12.41 23.57
N SER A 198 79.80 13.33 24.52
CA SER A 198 80.55 13.06 25.76
C SER A 198 79.89 11.97 26.62
N MET A 199 78.56 12.03 26.78
CA MET A 199 77.81 11.05 27.56
C MET A 199 77.76 9.67 26.89
N VAL A 200 77.58 9.61 25.56
CA VAL A 200 77.64 8.35 24.79
C VAL A 200 79.01 7.70 24.92
N LEU A 201 80.10 8.48 24.81
CA LEU A 201 81.47 7.97 25.01
C LEU A 201 81.73 7.50 26.44
N THR A 202 81.12 8.14 27.44
CA THR A 202 81.27 7.75 28.84
C THR A 202 80.54 6.44 29.14
N ILE A 203 79.30 6.30 28.66
CA ILE A 203 78.47 5.12 28.89
C ILE A 203 79.01 3.90 28.11
N SER A 204 79.48 4.09 26.88
CA SER A 204 80.11 3.02 26.07
C SER A 204 81.43 2.50 26.64
N LYS A 205 82.13 3.29 27.47
CA LYS A 205 83.35 2.87 28.20
C LYS A 205 83.06 2.20 29.55
N GLY A 206 81.82 2.25 30.05
CA GLY A 206 81.42 1.64 31.31
C GLY A 206 81.32 0.11 31.24
N ALA A 207 81.50 -0.58 32.37
CA ALA A 207 81.26 -2.02 32.45
C ALA A 207 79.76 -2.32 32.25
N PRO A 208 79.40 -3.34 31.44
CA PRO A 208 78.00 -3.68 31.20
C PRO A 208 77.34 -4.20 32.50
N PRO A 209 76.07 -3.88 32.76
CA PRO A 209 75.33 -4.40 33.90
C PRO A 209 75.11 -5.92 33.77
N ASP A 210 75.05 -6.61 34.91
CA ASP A 210 74.81 -8.05 34.93
C ASP A 210 73.38 -8.35 34.47
N THR A 211 73.23 -9.26 33.49
CA THR A 211 71.89 -9.71 33.07
C THR A 211 71.35 -10.72 34.06
N VAL A 212 70.08 -10.57 34.44
CA VAL A 212 69.38 -11.44 35.37
C VAL A 212 68.18 -12.07 34.69
N LEU A 213 68.02 -13.38 34.85
CA LEU A 213 66.81 -14.10 34.50
C LEU A 213 65.93 -14.27 35.74
N MET A 214 64.72 -13.74 35.67
CA MET A 214 63.65 -13.98 36.63
C MET A 214 62.78 -15.12 36.11
N VAL A 215 62.55 -16.14 36.94
CA VAL A 215 61.74 -17.31 36.59
C VAL A 215 60.63 -17.49 37.60
N THR A 216 59.38 -17.45 37.15
CA THR A 216 58.23 -17.87 37.94
C THR A 216 57.84 -19.28 37.54
N VAL A 217 57.90 -20.21 38.50
CA VAL A 217 57.32 -21.55 38.35
C VAL A 217 55.89 -21.49 38.88
N GLN A 218 54.92 -21.47 37.96
CA GLN A 218 53.53 -21.21 38.34
C GLN A 218 52.82 -22.51 38.72
N GLU A 219 52.69 -23.42 37.77
CA GLU A 219 51.96 -24.68 37.94
C GLU A 219 52.44 -25.74 36.94
N ALA A 220 52.21 -27.02 37.24
CA ALA A 220 52.33 -28.11 36.29
C ALA A 220 51.00 -28.83 36.17
N LYS A 221 50.81 -29.56 35.06
CA LYS A 221 49.62 -30.39 34.83
C LYS A 221 49.98 -31.70 34.17
N ASP A 222 49.11 -32.69 34.36
CA ASP A 222 49.21 -34.02 33.76
C ASP A 222 50.54 -34.73 34.08
N LEU A 223 51.07 -34.53 35.30
CA LEU A 223 52.23 -35.27 35.78
C LEU A 223 51.90 -36.76 35.92
N ILE A 224 52.92 -37.61 35.81
CA ILE A 224 52.78 -39.06 35.96
C ILE A 224 52.81 -39.39 37.44
N GLY A 225 51.79 -40.08 37.95
CA GLY A 225 51.81 -40.63 39.32
C GLY A 225 52.82 -41.76 39.46
N LYS A 226 53.67 -41.66 40.48
CA LYS A 226 54.78 -42.57 40.74
C LYS A 226 54.68 -43.25 42.11
N ASP A 227 53.94 -42.65 43.03
CA ASP A 227 53.62 -43.25 44.32
C ASP A 227 52.66 -44.43 44.20
N VAL A 228 52.62 -45.23 45.27
CA VAL A 228 51.66 -46.34 45.42
C VAL A 228 50.20 -45.86 45.37
N SER A 229 49.95 -44.59 45.72
CA SER A 229 48.64 -43.92 45.63
C SER A 229 48.19 -43.66 44.19
N GLY A 230 49.08 -43.78 43.20
CA GLY A 230 48.85 -43.34 41.82
C GLY A 230 48.95 -41.82 41.64
N LEU A 231 49.40 -41.09 42.66
CA LEU A 231 49.73 -39.66 42.64
C LEU A 231 51.26 -39.48 42.75
N SER A 232 51.70 -38.23 42.91
CA SER A 232 53.10 -37.85 43.15
C SER A 232 53.14 -36.64 44.08
N ASP A 233 54.25 -36.46 44.78
CA ASP A 233 54.71 -35.33 45.59
C ASP A 233 55.71 -34.45 44.80
N PRO A 234 55.29 -33.74 43.74
CA PRO A 234 56.23 -33.07 42.83
C PRO A 234 56.93 -31.85 43.43
N PHE A 235 58.21 -31.70 43.08
CA PHE A 235 59.00 -30.47 43.23
C PHE A 235 59.91 -30.24 42.02
N CYS A 236 60.31 -28.99 41.81
CA CYS A 236 61.19 -28.61 40.71
C CYS A 236 62.60 -28.26 41.21
N VAL A 237 63.61 -28.60 40.42
CA VAL A 237 65.01 -28.21 40.60
C VAL A 237 65.48 -27.51 39.34
N MET A 238 66.04 -26.30 39.45
CA MET A 238 66.33 -25.46 38.29
C MET A 238 67.67 -24.72 38.41
N GLY A 239 68.29 -24.45 37.27
CA GLY A 239 69.59 -23.81 37.17
C GLY A 239 69.97 -23.39 35.75
N ILE A 240 71.13 -22.75 35.63
CA ILE A 240 71.70 -22.31 34.34
C ILE A 240 72.78 -23.30 33.91
N LEU A 241 72.72 -23.78 32.66
CA LEU A 241 73.71 -24.67 32.06
C LEU A 241 74.61 -23.90 31.09
N ALA A 242 75.94 -24.09 31.20
CA ALA A 242 76.92 -23.51 30.27
C ALA A 242 77.05 -24.33 28.97
N SER A 243 77.52 -23.69 27.90
CA SER A 243 77.74 -24.36 26.61
C SER A 243 78.78 -25.48 26.72
N GLY A 244 78.36 -26.73 26.47
CA GLY A 244 79.20 -27.92 26.53
C GLY A 244 78.86 -28.89 27.66
N GLU A 245 78.05 -28.48 28.63
CA GLU A 245 77.50 -29.38 29.66
C GLU A 245 76.31 -30.18 29.10
N SER A 246 76.21 -31.47 29.47
CA SER A 246 75.33 -32.40 28.76
C SER A 246 73.84 -32.04 28.91
N LYS A 247 73.07 -32.09 27.81
CA LYS A 247 71.60 -31.88 27.75
C LYS A 247 70.74 -32.96 28.48
N LYS A 248 71.31 -33.62 29.47
CA LYS A 248 70.74 -34.73 30.26
C LYS A 248 70.42 -34.22 31.67
N PRO A 249 69.44 -34.83 32.38
CA PRO A 249 69.09 -34.45 33.75
C PRO A 249 70.31 -34.47 34.66
N PHE A 250 70.28 -33.69 35.74
CA PHE A 250 71.35 -33.64 36.72
C PHE A 250 71.51 -35.01 37.42
N VAL A 251 72.28 -35.96 36.82
CA VAL A 251 73.07 -37.09 37.41
C VAL A 251 73.19 -38.36 36.51
N THR A 252 74.39 -38.97 36.57
CA THR A 252 74.93 -40.27 36.05
C THR A 252 75.46 -40.35 34.60
N ASN A 253 76.80 -40.39 34.46
CA ASN A 253 77.46 -41.52 33.80
C ASN A 253 78.99 -41.58 34.00
N SER A 254 79.44 -42.80 34.29
CA SER A 254 80.79 -43.34 34.34
C SER A 254 81.34 -43.63 32.94
N ARG A 255 82.59 -43.21 32.65
CA ARG A 255 83.67 -43.96 31.95
C ARG A 255 84.83 -43.00 31.63
N VAL A 256 86.03 -43.36 32.09
CA VAL A 256 87.29 -42.70 31.75
C VAL A 256 88.01 -43.57 30.71
N PRO A 257 88.48 -43.02 29.58
CA PRO A 257 89.63 -43.56 28.86
C PRO A 257 90.89 -42.79 29.28
N HIS A 258 91.94 -43.54 29.63
CA HIS A 258 93.29 -43.04 29.84
C HIS A 258 93.88 -42.48 28.54
N GLY A 259 94.58 -41.34 28.64
CA GLY A 259 95.37 -40.75 27.56
C GLY A 259 96.28 -39.64 28.10
N THR A 260 97.56 -39.75 27.81
CA THR A 260 98.76 -39.09 28.36
C THR A 260 99.03 -37.65 27.87
N CYS A 261 99.69 -36.84 28.73
CA CYS A 261 100.67 -35.72 28.51
C CYS A 261 100.39 -34.65 27.41
N SER A 262 100.66 -33.35 27.51
CA SER A 262 101.53 -32.52 28.38
C SER A 262 101.24 -31.01 28.09
N PRO A 263 101.90 -30.03 28.76
CA PRO A 263 101.32 -28.75 29.22
C PRO A 263 101.66 -27.52 28.36
N HIS A 264 100.98 -26.38 28.61
CA HIS A 264 101.39 -24.95 28.47
C HIS A 264 100.06 -24.13 28.40
N LEU A 265 99.76 -23.01 29.05
CA LEU A 265 100.45 -21.99 29.84
C LEU A 265 99.40 -21.40 30.81
N HIS A 266 99.75 -21.23 32.09
CA HIS A 266 98.93 -20.52 33.08
C HIS A 266 99.33 -19.05 33.13
N HIS A 267 98.38 -18.14 32.84
CA HIS A 267 98.32 -16.84 33.49
C HIS A 267 97.12 -16.84 34.45
N LYS A 268 97.43 -16.68 35.73
CA LYS A 268 96.47 -16.49 36.82
C LYS A 268 95.97 -15.04 36.76
N GLU A 269 94.67 -14.85 36.59
CA GLU A 269 93.97 -13.69 37.13
C GLU A 269 92.93 -14.16 38.14
N LYS A 270 93.03 -13.60 39.34
CA LYS A 270 92.09 -13.75 40.44
C LYS A 270 90.86 -12.90 40.12
N GLY A 271 89.80 -13.54 39.63
CA GLY A 271 88.45 -12.98 39.55
C GLY A 271 87.50 -13.92 40.29
N SER A 272 86.95 -13.45 41.40
CA SER A 272 85.90 -14.11 42.16
C SER A 272 84.60 -14.06 41.35
N HIS A 273 84.34 -15.08 40.52
CA HIS A 273 83.03 -15.28 39.91
C HIS A 273 82.27 -16.34 40.69
N GLY A 274 81.19 -15.90 41.32
CA GLY A 274 80.32 -16.71 42.19
C GLY A 274 79.71 -17.88 41.46
N ASN A 275 79.62 -18.99 42.19
CA ASN A 275 78.98 -20.25 41.82
C ASN A 275 77.53 -20.04 41.35
N GLN A 276 77.10 -20.74 40.29
CA GLN A 276 75.69 -20.83 39.91
C GLN A 276 74.98 -21.83 40.84
N ASP A 277 74.27 -21.31 41.83
CA ASP A 277 73.50 -22.08 42.79
C ASP A 277 72.26 -22.71 42.11
N LEU A 278 72.12 -24.04 42.21
CA LEU A 278 70.87 -24.75 41.91
C LEU A 278 69.77 -24.26 42.88
N GLN A 279 68.58 -23.96 42.38
CA GLN A 279 67.43 -23.56 43.20
C GLN A 279 66.28 -24.57 43.05
N SER A 280 65.44 -24.74 44.07
CA SER A 280 64.32 -25.68 44.03
C SER A 280 63.03 -25.08 44.61
N THR A 281 61.87 -25.57 44.15
CA THR A 281 60.55 -25.19 44.70
C THR A 281 60.26 -25.91 46.01
N SER A 282 59.17 -25.50 46.68
CA SER A 282 58.51 -26.35 47.68
C SER A 282 57.96 -27.65 47.07
N ILE A 283 57.79 -28.66 47.93
CA ILE A 283 57.19 -29.97 47.60
C ILE A 283 55.68 -29.87 47.84
N ILE A 284 54.89 -30.27 46.85
CA ILE A 284 53.42 -30.29 46.95
C ILE A 284 52.98 -31.76 46.98
N LYS A 285 52.37 -32.21 48.08
CA LYS A 285 52.01 -33.62 48.27
C LYS A 285 50.79 -34.07 47.45
N GLU A 286 50.80 -35.31 46.98
CA GLU A 286 49.72 -36.08 46.35
C GLU A 286 48.97 -35.30 45.24
N GLN A 287 49.69 -34.60 44.35
CA GLN A 287 49.12 -33.73 43.31
C GLN A 287 49.80 -33.95 41.94
N LEU A 288 49.02 -34.35 40.93
CA LEU A 288 49.50 -34.41 39.53
C LEU A 288 49.40 -33.06 38.80
N ASN A 289 48.72 -32.08 39.40
CA ASN A 289 48.54 -30.73 38.87
C ASN A 289 48.97 -29.64 39.90
N PRO A 290 50.23 -29.67 40.36
CA PRO A 290 50.70 -28.80 41.43
C PRO A 290 50.73 -27.32 41.02
N LYS A 291 50.47 -26.42 41.99
CA LYS A 291 50.59 -24.96 41.83
C LYS A 291 51.57 -24.39 42.85
N TRP A 292 52.75 -23.94 42.40
CA TRP A 292 53.79 -23.37 43.25
C TRP A 292 53.68 -21.84 43.37
N ASN A 293 53.53 -21.13 42.25
CA ASN A 293 53.62 -19.66 42.18
C ASN A 293 54.89 -19.08 42.82
N GLU A 294 56.03 -19.77 42.68
CA GLU A 294 57.30 -19.38 43.27
C GLU A 294 58.20 -18.65 42.27
N ASN A 295 58.98 -17.67 42.74
CA ASN A 295 59.85 -16.82 41.92
C ASN A 295 61.32 -17.06 42.24
N PHE A 296 62.13 -17.22 41.20
CA PHE A 296 63.55 -17.55 41.27
C PHE A 296 64.37 -16.54 40.45
N ARG A 297 65.61 -16.31 40.88
CA ARG A 297 66.49 -15.27 40.31
C ARG A 297 67.85 -15.85 39.98
N PHE A 298 68.27 -15.71 38.72
CA PHE A 298 69.55 -16.21 38.20
C PHE A 298 70.38 -15.08 37.58
N VAL A 299 71.60 -14.85 38.08
CA VAL A 299 72.55 -13.89 37.50
C VAL A 299 73.33 -14.59 36.38
N LEU A 300 73.20 -14.10 35.15
CA LEU A 300 73.64 -14.80 33.94
C LEU A 300 75.08 -14.48 33.49
N GLY A 301 75.70 -13.39 33.96
CA GLY A 301 77.06 -12.99 33.55
C GLY A 301 77.25 -13.04 32.02
N CYS A 302 78.35 -13.63 31.54
CA CYS A 302 78.61 -13.82 30.10
C CYS A 302 77.81 -14.97 29.43
N ALA A 303 76.94 -15.69 30.16
CA ALA A 303 76.26 -16.88 29.67
C ALA A 303 75.01 -16.59 28.81
N VAL A 304 74.59 -15.33 28.66
CA VAL A 304 73.35 -14.95 27.93
C VAL A 304 73.33 -15.46 26.48
N GLN A 305 74.49 -15.46 25.79
CA GLN A 305 74.57 -15.85 24.37
C GLN A 305 74.70 -17.36 24.14
N THR A 306 75.10 -18.13 25.15
CA THR A 306 75.49 -19.55 24.97
C THR A 306 74.87 -20.52 25.98
N GLY A 307 74.22 -20.00 27.02
CA GLY A 307 73.66 -20.78 28.12
C GLY A 307 72.20 -21.21 27.90
N TRP A 308 71.76 -22.15 28.74
CA TRP A 308 70.40 -22.68 28.75
C TRP A 308 69.82 -22.58 30.17
N PHE A 309 68.56 -22.18 30.29
CA PHE A 309 67.78 -22.40 31.50
C PHE A 309 67.27 -23.84 31.51
N HIS A 310 67.56 -24.58 32.58
CA HIS A 310 67.17 -25.97 32.76
C HIS A 310 66.37 -26.11 34.05
N ILE A 311 65.27 -26.86 33.97
CA ILE A 311 64.43 -27.22 35.11
C ILE A 311 64.07 -28.70 35.01
N ASP A 312 64.34 -29.44 36.07
CA ASP A 312 63.94 -30.82 36.30
C ASP A 312 62.75 -30.84 37.27
N VAL A 313 61.79 -31.73 37.03
CA VAL A 313 60.65 -32.01 37.90
C VAL A 313 60.84 -33.42 38.48
N TRP A 314 60.74 -33.53 39.78
CA TRP A 314 61.01 -34.74 40.57
C TRP A 314 59.83 -35.05 41.47
N ASP A 315 59.68 -36.31 41.82
CA ASP A 315 58.74 -36.81 42.81
C ASP A 315 59.48 -37.13 44.11
N HIS A 316 58.96 -36.66 45.24
CA HIS A 316 59.61 -36.83 46.54
C HIS A 316 59.12 -38.08 47.27
N ASP A 317 60.02 -39.04 47.55
CA ASP A 317 59.71 -40.22 48.36
C ASP A 317 59.97 -39.95 49.86
N GLU A 318 58.99 -40.20 50.74
CA GLU A 318 59.05 -39.88 52.19
C GLU A 318 60.24 -40.53 52.95
N GLU A 319 60.95 -41.50 52.36
CA GLU A 319 62.09 -42.19 52.97
C GLU A 319 63.50 -41.71 52.51
N THR A 320 63.64 -40.61 51.73
CA THR A 320 64.98 -40.06 51.39
C THR A 320 65.19 -38.55 51.55
N THR A 321 66.41 -38.18 51.97
CA THR A 321 66.86 -36.81 52.24
C THR A 321 67.66 -36.21 51.08
N VAL A 322 67.02 -35.85 49.95
CA VAL A 322 67.66 -34.99 48.93
C VAL A 322 67.71 -33.52 49.42
N MET A 323 66.66 -33.10 50.12
CA MET A 323 66.51 -31.76 50.72
C MET A 323 67.59 -31.42 51.78
N GLU A 324 68.12 -32.40 52.53
CA GLU A 324 69.20 -32.12 53.49
C GLU A 324 70.56 -31.91 52.82
N VAL A 325 70.81 -32.54 51.66
CA VAL A 325 72.06 -32.39 50.90
C VAL A 325 72.11 -31.02 50.23
N VAL A 326 70.98 -30.52 49.71
CA VAL A 326 70.89 -29.16 49.14
C VAL A 326 71.02 -28.10 50.23
N LYS A 327 70.48 -28.32 51.45
CA LYS A 327 70.60 -27.39 52.59
C LYS A 327 71.96 -27.40 53.29
N LYS A 328 72.73 -28.51 53.29
CA LYS A 328 74.09 -28.58 53.89
C LYS A 328 75.23 -28.21 52.94
N SER A 329 74.94 -27.91 51.67
CA SER A 329 75.95 -27.57 50.65
C SER A 329 76.39 -26.11 50.64
N GLY A 330 75.86 -25.28 51.56
CA GLY A 330 76.24 -23.87 51.68
C GLY A 330 77.67 -23.60 52.16
N ASP A 331 78.46 -24.62 52.50
CA ASP A 331 79.74 -24.43 53.19
C ASP A 331 80.87 -25.42 52.78
N ILE A 332 81.18 -25.55 51.47
CA ILE A 332 82.37 -26.32 51.00
C ILE A 332 83.03 -25.64 49.78
N GLN A 333 84.31 -25.24 49.91
CA GLN A 333 85.07 -24.41 48.95
C GLN A 333 85.72 -25.16 47.74
N SER A 334 85.24 -26.32 47.27
CA SER A 334 85.90 -27.01 46.15
C SER A 334 85.05 -28.07 45.42
N VAL A 335 85.03 -27.99 44.08
CA VAL A 335 84.39 -28.96 43.14
C VAL A 335 85.00 -30.38 43.24
N LYS A 336 86.23 -30.54 43.77
CA LYS A 336 86.81 -31.87 44.05
C LYS A 336 86.24 -32.50 45.33
N GLY A 337 85.73 -31.71 46.27
CA GLY A 337 85.10 -32.17 47.52
C GLY A 337 83.69 -32.71 47.29
N VAL A 338 82.88 -32.01 46.50
CA VAL A 338 81.52 -32.45 46.12
C VAL A 338 81.55 -33.77 45.34
N LYS A 339 82.52 -33.94 44.43
CA LYS A 339 82.71 -35.18 43.64
C LYS A 339 83.22 -36.36 44.49
N ARG A 340 83.80 -36.11 45.66
CA ARG A 340 84.29 -37.12 46.62
C ARG A 340 83.18 -37.52 47.60
N LEU A 341 82.37 -36.57 48.06
CA LEU A 341 81.18 -36.80 48.89
C LEU A 341 80.08 -37.53 48.11
N LEU A 342 79.80 -37.15 46.85
CA LEU A 342 78.90 -37.93 45.98
C LEU A 342 79.44 -39.35 45.73
N LYS A 343 80.76 -39.54 45.71
CA LYS A 343 81.40 -40.86 45.52
C LYS A 343 81.38 -41.70 46.80
N GLU A 344 81.49 -41.08 47.97
CA GLU A 344 81.33 -41.73 49.29
C GLU A 344 79.87 -42.08 49.58
N VAL A 345 78.91 -41.24 49.18
CA VAL A 345 77.45 -41.49 49.28
C VAL A 345 76.97 -42.57 48.29
N ILE A 346 77.61 -42.68 47.11
CA ILE A 346 77.36 -43.76 46.13
C ILE A 346 78.11 -45.06 46.50
N GLN A 347 79.13 -44.99 47.37
CA GLN A 347 79.87 -46.16 47.84
C GLN A 347 79.30 -46.71 49.16
N SER A 348 78.69 -45.86 50.00
CA SER A 348 77.96 -46.26 51.22
C SER A 348 76.59 -46.89 50.95
N THR A 349 76.03 -46.71 49.75
CA THR A 349 74.77 -47.33 49.29
C THR A 349 74.95 -48.73 48.66
N ARG A 350 76.18 -49.29 48.66
CA ARG A 350 76.42 -50.71 48.30
C ARG A 350 76.28 -51.68 49.48
N LEU A 351 76.03 -51.15 50.68
CA LEU A 351 75.70 -51.92 51.88
C LEU A 351 74.28 -51.53 52.34
N GLY A 352 73.29 -51.92 51.54
CA GLY A 352 71.86 -52.02 51.90
C GLY A 352 71.17 -50.79 52.54
N GLY A 353 70.38 -50.05 51.74
CA GLY A 353 69.31 -49.15 52.24
C GLY A 353 68.84 -48.05 51.25
N SER A 354 67.54 -48.09 50.91
CA SER A 354 66.62 -47.08 50.32
C SER A 354 66.87 -46.44 48.92
N ASN A 355 65.80 -46.32 48.13
CA ASN A 355 65.71 -45.85 46.72
C ASN A 355 65.76 -44.31 46.60
N PRO A 356 66.30 -43.72 45.52
CA PRO A 356 66.28 -42.26 45.30
C PRO A 356 64.96 -41.74 44.65
N ASP A 357 64.57 -40.49 44.98
CA ASP A 357 63.47 -39.69 44.40
C ASP A 357 63.27 -39.91 42.87
N ASP A 358 62.01 -40.05 42.46
CA ASP A 358 61.64 -40.48 41.10
C ASP A 358 61.57 -39.29 40.10
N PHE A 359 62.05 -39.48 38.88
CA PHE A 359 62.13 -38.38 37.90
C PHE A 359 60.87 -38.26 37.05
N LEU A 360 60.24 -37.09 37.07
CA LEU A 360 59.00 -36.80 36.34
C LEU A 360 59.26 -36.17 34.96
N GLY A 361 60.27 -35.32 34.80
CA GLY A 361 60.61 -34.77 33.48
C GLY A 361 61.46 -33.51 33.53
N TYR A 362 61.81 -32.93 32.38
CA TYR A 362 62.59 -31.70 32.33
C TYR A 362 62.27 -30.76 31.16
N VAL A 363 62.63 -29.48 31.32
CA VAL A 363 62.57 -28.45 30.27
C VAL A 363 63.94 -27.79 30.11
N ASN A 364 64.28 -27.46 28.86
CA ASN A 364 65.48 -26.73 28.47
C ASN A 364 65.09 -25.56 27.56
N ILE A 365 65.36 -24.33 27.98
CA ILE A 365 65.06 -23.09 27.24
C ILE A 365 66.38 -22.38 26.98
N LYS A 366 66.67 -22.08 25.71
CA LYS A 366 67.90 -21.37 25.34
C LYS A 366 67.79 -19.90 25.77
N LEU A 367 68.81 -19.36 26.44
CA LEU A 367 68.74 -18.01 27.01
C LEU A 367 68.64 -16.91 25.94
N ASP A 368 69.27 -17.09 24.78
CA ASP A 368 69.21 -16.13 23.66
C ASP A 368 67.87 -16.13 22.89
N ALA A 369 67.01 -17.13 23.15
CA ALA A 369 65.68 -17.25 22.57
C ALA A 369 64.61 -16.55 23.41
N ILE A 370 64.95 -16.05 24.61
CA ILE A 370 64.03 -15.30 25.47
C ILE A 370 63.99 -13.85 24.98
N PRO A 371 62.85 -13.37 24.41
CA PRO A 371 62.71 -12.00 23.97
C PRO A 371 62.80 -11.03 25.15
N SER A 372 63.13 -9.76 24.87
CA SER A 372 63.22 -8.72 25.89
C SER A 372 61.95 -8.62 26.75
N TRP A 373 60.76 -8.73 26.18
CA TRP A 373 59.49 -8.70 26.93
C TRP A 373 59.17 -9.98 27.72
N GLY A 374 60.01 -11.01 27.66
CA GLY A 374 59.86 -12.28 28.38
C GLY A 374 59.06 -13.36 27.65
N LEU A 375 59.14 -14.59 28.16
CA LEU A 375 58.33 -15.74 27.73
C LEU A 375 57.36 -16.13 28.84
N SER A 376 56.11 -16.42 28.50
CA SER A 376 55.12 -16.97 29.42
C SER A 376 54.32 -18.04 28.70
N GLY A 377 54.29 -19.26 29.23
CA GLY A 377 53.53 -20.33 28.58
C GLY A 377 53.75 -21.72 29.18
N TRP A 378 53.00 -22.68 28.66
CA TRP A 378 53.14 -24.10 28.96
C TRP A 378 54.31 -24.71 28.19
N TYR A 379 55.15 -25.46 28.90
CA TYR A 379 56.30 -26.17 28.35
C TYR A 379 56.14 -27.67 28.58
N PRO A 380 56.21 -28.51 27.54
CA PRO A 380 56.08 -29.95 27.68
C PRO A 380 57.33 -30.56 28.32
N LEU A 381 57.12 -31.42 29.33
CA LEU A 381 58.20 -32.11 30.03
C LEU A 381 58.80 -33.23 29.16
N LYS A 382 60.12 -33.21 29.02
CA LYS A 382 60.88 -34.23 28.28
C LYS A 382 61.24 -35.40 29.21
N SER A 383 61.15 -36.63 28.70
CA SER A 383 61.52 -37.86 29.40
C SER A 383 63.03 -38.18 29.29
N LYS A 384 63.55 -38.99 30.22
CA LYS A 384 64.94 -39.48 30.29
C LYS A 384 65.36 -40.35 29.09
N SER A 385 64.41 -41.02 28.42
CA SER A 385 64.68 -41.95 27.32
C SER A 385 64.17 -41.41 25.98
N SER A 386 65.03 -41.35 24.97
CA SER A 386 64.65 -40.98 23.59
C SER A 386 63.70 -41.98 22.90
N ARG A 387 63.33 -43.08 23.57
CA ARG A 387 62.44 -44.14 23.04
C ARG A 387 60.96 -44.02 23.46
N SER A 388 60.62 -43.17 24.43
CA SER A 388 59.24 -42.96 24.89
C SER A 388 58.66 -41.66 24.30
N LYS A 389 57.60 -41.77 23.48
CA LYS A 389 56.88 -40.62 22.89
C LYS A 389 55.76 -40.04 23.77
N ALA A 390 55.51 -40.61 24.96
CA ALA A 390 54.52 -40.08 25.90
C ALA A 390 55.12 -38.89 26.66
N SER A 391 54.45 -37.74 26.63
CA SER A 391 54.80 -36.54 27.41
C SER A 391 54.51 -36.79 28.88
N SER A 392 55.47 -36.49 29.76
CA SER A 392 55.35 -36.70 31.20
C SER A 392 54.69 -35.51 31.93
N GLY A 393 53.74 -34.86 31.26
CA GLY A 393 53.07 -33.63 31.71
C GLY A 393 53.62 -32.34 31.09
N GLU A 394 53.07 -31.21 31.50
CA GLU A 394 53.51 -29.86 31.10
C GLU A 394 53.72 -28.96 32.33
N ILE A 395 54.61 -27.97 32.22
CA ILE A 395 54.88 -26.97 33.27
C ILE A 395 54.73 -25.55 32.73
N PHE A 396 54.02 -24.69 33.46
CA PHE A 396 53.83 -23.29 33.12
C PHE A 396 54.94 -22.44 33.75
N LEU A 397 55.71 -21.77 32.90
CA LEU A 397 56.84 -20.92 33.31
C LEU A 397 56.67 -19.50 32.78
N LYS A 398 57.01 -18.51 33.62
CA LYS A 398 57.22 -17.11 33.20
C LYS A 398 58.70 -16.77 33.33
N LEU A 399 59.34 -16.41 32.24
CA LEU A 399 60.76 -16.08 32.16
C LEU A 399 60.90 -14.63 31.70
N LYS A 400 61.56 -13.79 32.49
CA LYS A 400 61.78 -12.37 32.16
C LYS A 400 63.25 -12.02 32.33
N MET A 401 63.80 -11.30 31.36
CA MET A 401 65.15 -10.75 31.43
C MET A 401 65.12 -9.36 32.08
N SER A 402 66.06 -9.10 32.96
CA SER A 402 66.25 -7.84 33.68
C SER A 402 67.74 -7.53 33.81
N LEU A 403 68.10 -6.28 34.16
CA LEU A 403 69.49 -5.88 34.37
C LEU A 403 69.74 -5.55 35.83
N GLN A 404 70.70 -6.23 36.45
CA GLN A 404 71.20 -5.93 37.79
C GLN A 404 72.29 -4.86 37.69
N ARG A 405 71.97 -3.66 38.19
CA ARG A 405 72.89 -2.52 38.22
C ARG A 405 73.52 -2.41 39.61
N ALA A 406 74.84 -2.25 39.66
CA ALA A 406 75.63 -2.21 40.91
C ALA A 406 75.52 -0.86 41.66
N ASP A 407 75.00 0.19 41.02
CA ASP A 407 74.95 1.54 41.60
C ASP A 407 73.63 2.23 41.22
N GLN A 408 72.71 2.38 42.19
CA GLN A 408 71.50 3.20 42.07
C GLN A 408 71.75 4.66 42.52
N SER A 409 73.00 5.01 42.82
CA SER A 409 73.41 6.28 43.45
C SER A 409 73.12 7.55 42.61
N TYR A 410 72.68 7.41 41.36
CA TYR A 410 72.37 8.52 40.45
C TYR A 410 70.87 8.67 40.11
N GLN A 411 69.96 7.88 40.68
CA GLN A 411 68.52 7.99 40.39
C GLN A 411 67.80 8.95 41.36
N VAL A 412 67.53 10.18 40.90
CA VAL A 412 66.69 11.16 41.63
C VAL A 412 65.20 10.81 41.52
N LEU A 413 64.79 10.13 40.43
CA LEU A 413 63.40 9.81 40.11
C LEU A 413 63.18 8.29 40.08
N SER A 414 61.98 7.85 40.48
CA SER A 414 61.60 6.44 40.38
C SER A 414 61.54 5.99 38.91
N PRO A 415 61.80 4.69 38.61
CA PRO A 415 61.69 4.18 37.24
C PRO A 415 60.31 4.37 36.59
N THR A 416 59.22 4.32 37.38
CA THR A 416 57.86 4.60 36.90
C THR A 416 57.68 6.08 36.54
N ALA A 417 58.23 7.01 37.33
CA ALA A 417 58.22 8.44 37.02
C ALA A 417 59.03 8.74 35.75
N VAL A 418 60.21 8.14 35.60
CA VAL A 418 61.05 8.24 34.40
C VAL A 418 60.29 7.74 33.16
N HIS A 419 59.63 6.59 33.26
CA HIS A 419 58.86 6.03 32.15
C HIS A 419 57.68 6.93 31.75
N ARG A 420 56.98 7.53 32.73
CA ARG A 420 55.90 8.49 32.50
C ARG A 420 56.39 9.76 31.79
N ILE A 421 57.48 10.35 32.28
CA ILE A 421 58.11 11.53 31.69
C ILE A 421 58.55 11.25 30.24
N LEU A 422 59.11 10.06 30.00
CA LEU A 422 59.52 9.62 28.68
C LEU A 422 58.34 9.54 27.70
N TRP A 423 57.20 8.97 28.13
CA TRP A 423 55.96 8.99 27.35
C TRP A 423 55.51 10.42 27.00
N PHE A 424 55.51 11.34 27.97
CA PHE A 424 55.16 12.74 27.73
C PHE A 424 56.05 13.42 26.69
N HIS A 425 57.38 13.30 26.83
CA HIS A 425 58.31 13.92 25.89
C HIS A 425 58.24 13.33 24.49
N ILE A 426 58.06 12.00 24.36
CA ILE A 426 57.93 11.33 23.07
C ILE A 426 56.66 11.79 22.35
N VAL A 427 55.50 11.72 23.02
CA VAL A 427 54.21 12.09 22.41
C VAL A 427 54.23 13.57 22.03
N HIS A 428 54.72 14.45 22.91
CA HIS A 428 54.83 15.88 22.61
C HIS A 428 55.80 16.16 21.46
N TYR A 429 56.93 15.46 21.38
CA TYR A 429 57.88 15.61 20.27
C TYR A 429 57.29 15.17 18.93
N GLU A 430 56.52 14.08 18.90
CA GLU A 430 55.84 13.66 17.67
C GLU A 430 54.72 14.64 17.29
N VAL A 431 53.91 15.10 18.26
CA VAL A 431 52.82 16.06 18.02
C VAL A 431 53.35 17.40 17.52
N ALA A 432 54.43 17.92 18.10
CA ALA A 432 55.08 19.14 17.64
C ALA A 432 55.72 19.01 16.24
N ARG A 433 55.91 17.78 15.74
CA ARG A 433 56.41 17.52 14.38
C ARG A 433 55.30 17.35 13.35
N LEU A 434 54.04 17.25 13.80
CA LEU A 434 52.86 17.11 12.93
C LEU A 434 52.36 18.47 12.39
N ASP A 435 53.13 19.54 12.57
CA ASP A 435 52.84 20.94 12.20
C ASP A 435 52.51 21.17 10.70
N GLN A 436 52.40 20.12 9.87
CA GLN A 436 52.15 20.20 8.43
C GLN A 436 51.28 19.08 7.82
N LEU A 437 50.79 18.08 8.58
CA LEU A 437 50.06 16.93 8.00
C LEU A 437 48.98 16.35 8.93
N GLY A 438 47.77 16.91 8.91
CA GLY A 438 46.50 16.23 9.23
C GLY A 438 46.39 15.43 10.55
N ALA A 439 45.37 14.57 10.61
CA ALA A 439 45.05 13.74 11.78
C ALA A 439 46.11 12.65 12.02
N TRP A 440 46.52 12.46 13.28
CA TRP A 440 47.45 11.41 13.69
C TRP A 440 46.71 10.15 14.13
N ASP A 441 47.10 9.00 13.58
CA ASP A 441 46.59 7.68 13.96
C ASP A 441 47.01 7.26 15.38
N GLY A 442 47.87 8.05 16.03
CA GLY A 442 48.35 7.81 17.38
C GLY A 442 49.47 6.77 17.45
N GLU A 443 49.94 6.21 16.34
CA GLU A 443 51.04 5.25 16.37
C GLU A 443 52.40 5.94 16.53
N LEU A 444 53.22 5.43 17.45
CA LEU A 444 54.58 5.92 17.66
C LEU A 444 55.56 5.23 16.71
N PRO A 445 56.59 5.95 16.21
CA PRO A 445 57.59 5.36 15.33
C PRO A 445 58.40 4.27 16.05
N SER A 446 58.91 3.29 15.30
CA SER A 446 59.61 2.11 15.86
C SER A 446 60.77 2.48 16.79
N ARG A 447 61.46 3.59 16.53
CA ARG A 447 62.53 4.15 17.39
C ARG A 447 62.04 4.54 18.79
N ALA A 448 60.88 5.19 18.87
CA ALA A 448 60.26 5.60 20.12
C ALA A 448 59.75 4.40 20.91
N MET A 449 59.04 3.49 20.20
CA MET A 449 58.52 2.26 20.77
C MET A 449 59.64 1.37 21.32
N THR A 450 60.78 1.28 20.62
CA THR A 450 61.96 0.52 21.07
C THR A 450 62.50 1.06 22.39
N ILE A 451 62.65 2.39 22.53
CA ILE A 451 63.16 3.01 23.76
C ILE A 451 62.19 2.76 24.92
N LEU A 452 60.88 2.95 24.71
CA LEU A 452 59.84 2.73 25.72
C LEU A 452 59.81 1.26 26.18
N GLN A 453 59.81 0.31 25.24
CA GLN A 453 59.80 -1.12 25.54
C GLN A 453 61.07 -1.56 26.27
N GLN A 454 62.24 -1.14 25.80
CA GLN A 454 63.52 -1.49 26.46
C GLN A 454 63.60 -0.89 27.87
N HIS A 455 63.12 0.34 28.07
CA HIS A 455 63.04 0.93 29.40
C HIS A 455 62.07 0.14 30.30
N ALA A 456 60.88 -0.20 29.81
CA ALA A 456 59.88 -0.95 30.57
C ALA A 456 60.39 -2.33 31.00
N VAL A 457 61.07 -3.04 30.10
CA VAL A 457 61.67 -4.35 30.38
C VAL A 457 62.79 -4.24 31.41
N GLN A 458 63.79 -3.38 31.15
CA GLN A 458 65.01 -3.30 31.97
C GLN A 458 64.74 -2.83 33.41
N TYR A 459 63.67 -2.06 33.62
CA TYR A 459 63.26 -1.56 34.93
C TYR A 459 61.99 -2.22 35.48
N GLU A 460 61.55 -3.32 34.87
CA GLU A 460 60.40 -4.11 35.32
C GLU A 460 59.07 -3.34 35.47
N ILE A 461 58.83 -2.35 34.62
CA ILE A 461 57.59 -1.57 34.62
C ILE A 461 56.41 -2.47 34.26
N SER A 462 55.41 -2.56 35.15
CA SER A 462 54.21 -3.37 34.91
C SER A 462 53.37 -2.87 33.72
N ASP A 463 52.60 -3.75 33.11
CA ASP A 463 51.71 -3.41 31.99
C ASP A 463 50.68 -2.33 32.38
N LEU A 464 50.16 -2.36 33.62
CA LEU A 464 49.27 -1.32 34.14
C LEU A 464 49.93 0.06 34.14
N HIS A 465 51.19 0.15 34.60
CA HIS A 465 51.92 1.43 34.62
C HIS A 465 52.27 1.89 33.21
N GLN A 466 52.59 0.98 32.28
CA GLN A 466 52.81 1.32 30.87
C GLN A 466 51.53 1.87 30.22
N SER A 467 50.39 1.21 30.42
CA SER A 467 49.09 1.66 29.93
C SER A 467 48.63 2.97 30.55
N LEU A 468 48.88 3.17 31.85
CA LEU A 468 48.63 4.44 32.55
C LEU A 468 49.46 5.58 31.93
N CYS A 469 50.78 5.38 31.78
CA CYS A 469 51.66 6.41 31.22
C CYS A 469 51.27 6.77 29.78
N ARG A 470 50.89 5.76 28.98
CA ARG A 470 50.35 5.97 27.64
C ARG A 470 49.09 6.84 27.68
N TRP A 471 48.08 6.45 28.46
CA TRP A 471 46.84 7.23 28.58
C TRP A 471 47.12 8.69 28.98
N LEU A 472 47.90 8.90 30.04
CA LEU A 472 48.23 10.22 30.55
C LEU A 472 48.93 11.12 29.52
N ALA A 473 49.84 10.56 28.72
CA ALA A 473 50.56 11.30 27.69
C ALA A 473 49.65 11.70 26.52
N TYR A 474 48.69 10.84 26.17
CA TYR A 474 47.75 11.09 25.08
C TYR A 474 46.54 11.92 25.49
N SER A 475 46.11 11.90 26.74
CA SER A 475 44.94 12.62 27.24
C SER A 475 45.19 14.11 27.52
N GLN A 476 46.30 14.68 27.05
CA GLN A 476 46.63 16.09 27.26
C GLN A 476 45.85 16.98 26.29
N GLU A 477 45.57 18.22 26.68
CA GLU A 477 44.74 19.13 25.86
C GLU A 477 45.27 19.35 24.44
N CYS A 478 46.59 19.48 24.29
CA CYS A 478 47.22 19.66 22.98
C CYS A 478 47.13 18.42 22.07
N THR A 479 46.98 17.23 22.65
CA THR A 479 46.96 15.95 21.91
C THR A 479 45.54 15.48 21.62
N MET A 480 44.57 15.77 22.50
CA MET A 480 43.16 15.44 22.29
C MET A 480 42.57 16.04 21.01
N CYS A 481 43.07 17.20 20.57
CA CYS A 481 42.61 17.86 19.35
C CYS A 481 43.14 17.24 18.04
N VAL A 482 44.22 16.46 18.10
CA VAL A 482 44.96 15.98 16.90
C VAL A 482 44.73 14.49 16.63
N ILE A 483 44.34 13.73 17.64
CA ILE A 483 44.32 12.27 17.61
C ILE A 483 42.90 11.74 17.39
N ASP A 484 42.78 10.67 16.59
CA ASP A 484 41.52 9.96 16.40
C ASP A 484 41.03 9.27 17.70
N PHE A 485 39.74 9.42 18.03
CA PHE A 485 39.13 8.79 19.20
C PHE A 485 39.17 7.27 19.14
N LYS A 486 39.30 6.67 17.95
CA LYS A 486 39.55 5.22 17.81
C LYS A 486 40.82 4.78 18.54
N SER A 487 41.86 5.61 18.48
CA SER A 487 43.13 5.33 19.14
C SER A 487 42.99 5.49 20.65
N PHE A 488 42.29 6.53 21.12
CA PHE A 488 41.93 6.67 22.54
C PHE A 488 41.14 5.49 23.08
N TYR A 489 40.16 4.99 22.33
CA TYR A 489 39.40 3.80 22.71
C TYR A 489 40.30 2.58 22.86
N THR A 490 41.25 2.39 21.94
CA THR A 490 42.23 1.30 22.04
C THR A 490 43.11 1.45 23.29
N TYR A 491 43.49 2.67 23.65
CA TYR A 491 44.37 2.92 24.80
C TYR A 491 43.64 2.70 26.11
N GLY A 492 42.41 3.22 26.19
CA GLY A 492 41.51 2.95 27.30
C GLY A 492 41.30 1.44 27.50
N GLU A 493 41.03 0.69 26.43
CA GLU A 493 40.76 -0.74 26.53
C GLU A 493 41.98 -1.51 27.06
N THR A 494 43.20 -1.14 26.64
CA THR A 494 44.42 -1.72 27.22
C THR A 494 44.57 -1.38 28.71
N LEU A 495 44.26 -0.15 29.11
CA LEU A 495 44.28 0.28 30.51
C LEU A 495 43.25 -0.51 31.34
N LYS A 496 42.02 -0.62 30.86
CA LYS A 496 40.93 -1.37 31.49
C LYS A 496 41.28 -2.85 31.66
N ARG A 497 41.87 -3.51 30.66
CA ARG A 497 42.30 -4.92 30.74
C ARG A 497 43.43 -5.15 31.74
N SER A 498 44.35 -4.19 31.86
CA SER A 498 45.47 -4.26 32.80
C SER A 498 45.10 -3.84 34.24
N TRP A 499 43.88 -3.31 34.44
CA TRP A 499 43.43 -2.72 35.69
C TRP A 499 43.37 -3.75 36.82
N LYS A 500 43.93 -3.36 37.98
CA LYS A 500 43.84 -4.13 39.23
C LYS A 500 43.52 -3.18 40.38
N PRO A 501 42.52 -3.48 41.22
CA PRO A 501 42.20 -2.64 42.37
C PRO A 501 43.43 -2.45 43.27
N PHE A 502 43.67 -1.21 43.71
CA PHE A 502 44.75 -0.82 44.63
C PHE A 502 46.19 -1.09 44.13
N ALA A 503 46.38 -1.30 42.82
CA ALA A 503 47.71 -1.56 42.24
C ALA A 503 48.51 -0.28 41.92
N LEU A 504 47.91 0.90 42.02
CA LEU A 504 48.53 2.20 41.80
C LEU A 504 48.72 2.95 43.13
N SER A 505 49.73 3.82 43.20
CA SER A 505 49.90 4.74 44.35
C SER A 505 48.82 5.84 44.36
N ALA A 506 48.61 6.49 45.51
CA ALA A 506 47.64 7.57 45.65
C ALA A 506 47.89 8.74 44.67
N ASP A 507 49.17 9.08 44.44
CA ASP A 507 49.56 10.12 43.49
C ASP A 507 49.25 9.71 42.04
N GLU A 508 49.47 8.43 41.69
CA GLU A 508 49.17 7.88 40.36
C GLU A 508 47.67 7.80 40.08
N GLU A 509 46.87 7.42 41.08
CA GLU A 509 45.41 7.48 40.99
C GLU A 509 44.93 8.91 40.81
N GLN A 510 45.53 9.89 41.50
CA GLN A 510 45.19 11.31 41.33
C GLN A 510 45.52 11.82 39.92
N TYR A 511 46.66 11.43 39.34
CA TYR A 511 47.01 11.79 37.96
C TYR A 511 45.99 11.22 36.97
N LEU A 512 45.59 9.95 37.15
CA LEU A 512 44.59 9.31 36.31
C LEU A 512 43.22 9.98 36.45
N GLN A 513 42.80 10.29 37.68
CA GLN A 513 41.53 10.97 37.94
C GLN A 513 41.46 12.33 37.24
N LYS A 514 42.52 13.15 37.37
CA LYS A 514 42.60 14.46 36.69
C LYS A 514 42.55 14.32 35.18
N SER A 515 43.30 13.37 34.62
CA SER A 515 43.32 13.09 33.20
C SER A 515 41.96 12.64 32.66
N PHE A 516 41.27 11.72 33.35
CA PHE A 516 39.91 11.33 32.98
C PHE A 516 38.94 12.50 33.07
N HIS A 517 39.03 13.33 34.12
CA HIS A 517 38.17 14.51 34.24
C HIS A 517 38.39 15.49 33.07
N SER A 518 39.64 15.80 32.72
CA SER A 518 39.96 16.65 31.57
C SER A 518 39.41 16.07 30.26
N PHE A 519 39.56 14.76 30.03
CA PHE A 519 39.01 14.09 28.84
C PHE A 519 37.48 14.12 28.81
N ILE A 520 36.82 13.84 29.94
CA ILE A 520 35.36 13.88 30.05
C ILE A 520 34.84 15.28 29.79
N THR A 521 35.44 16.31 30.39
CA THR A 521 35.05 17.72 30.16
C THR A 521 35.21 18.09 28.69
N TYR A 522 36.34 17.75 28.07
CA TYR A 522 36.55 17.97 26.64
C TYR A 522 35.51 17.26 25.77
N ALA A 523 35.23 15.98 26.04
CA ALA A 523 34.23 15.20 25.32
C ALA A 523 32.83 15.81 25.46
N VAL A 524 32.42 16.19 26.67
CA VAL A 524 31.12 16.81 26.94
C VAL A 524 31.00 18.18 26.25
N ASP A 525 32.05 18.98 26.21
CA ASP A 525 32.08 20.26 25.49
C ASP A 525 31.97 20.12 23.96
N MET A 526 32.38 18.97 23.41
CA MET A 526 32.11 18.63 22.02
C MET A 526 30.66 18.17 21.82
N LEU A 527 30.11 17.41 22.77
CA LEU A 527 28.70 16.98 22.72
C LEU A 527 27.72 18.15 22.87
N HIS A 528 28.06 19.19 23.64
CA HIS A 528 27.31 20.46 23.72
C HIS A 528 27.21 21.21 22.38
N ARG A 529 28.04 20.85 21.39
CA ARG A 529 28.06 21.43 20.04
C ARG A 529 28.03 20.33 18.98
N GLN A 530 27.34 19.23 19.25
CA GLN A 530 27.33 18.06 18.39
C GLN A 530 26.87 18.39 16.97
N GLN A 531 25.81 19.19 16.78
CA GLN A 531 25.32 19.50 15.42
C GLN A 531 26.38 20.22 14.57
N ASP A 532 27.21 21.05 15.20
CA ASP A 532 28.27 21.82 14.53
C ASP A 532 29.56 20.96 14.36
N MET A 533 29.93 20.18 15.38
CA MET A 533 31.17 19.38 15.40
C MET A 533 31.05 18.04 14.69
N PHE A 534 29.87 17.44 14.70
CA PHE A 534 29.57 16.11 14.16
C PHE A 534 28.32 16.14 13.26
N PRO A 535 28.35 16.93 12.16
CA PRO A 535 27.18 17.07 11.31
C PRO A 535 26.81 15.72 10.66
N PRO A 536 25.52 15.38 10.56
CA PRO A 536 25.07 14.08 10.07
C PRO A 536 25.35 13.85 8.57
N THR A 537 25.82 14.87 7.86
CA THR A 537 26.31 14.78 6.48
C THR A 537 27.72 14.18 6.37
N ASN A 538 28.53 14.29 7.43
CA ASN A 538 29.94 13.88 7.39
C ASN A 538 30.14 12.53 8.07
N LYS A 539 30.42 11.49 7.27
CA LYS A 539 30.66 10.13 7.75
C LYS A 539 31.88 10.00 8.67
N LEU A 540 32.93 10.79 8.43
CA LEU A 540 34.14 10.77 9.28
C LEU A 540 33.83 11.37 10.65
N ALA A 541 33.10 12.49 10.67
CA ALA A 541 32.67 13.11 11.92
C ALA A 541 31.75 12.19 12.74
N LEU A 542 30.82 11.48 12.09
CA LEU A 542 29.97 10.48 12.75
C LEU A 542 30.76 9.30 13.33
N ARG A 543 31.81 8.85 12.63
CA ARG A 543 32.72 7.82 13.15
C ARG A 543 33.47 8.32 14.39
N ARG A 544 33.91 9.59 14.37
CA ARG A 544 34.55 10.23 15.54
C ARG A 544 33.59 10.32 16.72
N LEU A 545 32.33 10.71 16.50
CA LEU A 545 31.28 10.72 17.52
C LEU A 545 31.07 9.32 18.13
N GLN A 546 31.00 8.28 17.30
CA GLN A 546 30.87 6.90 17.78
C GLN A 546 32.01 6.52 18.72
N TYR A 547 33.27 6.75 18.31
CA TYR A 547 34.41 6.42 19.17
C TYR A 547 34.52 7.31 20.40
N LEU A 548 34.10 8.57 20.34
CA LEU A 548 34.01 9.46 21.50
C LEU A 548 33.06 8.88 22.56
N LEU A 549 31.86 8.45 22.14
CA LEU A 549 30.88 7.82 23.03
C LEU A 549 31.39 6.48 23.58
N LEU A 550 32.06 5.67 22.76
CA LEU A 550 32.69 4.43 23.21
C LEU A 550 33.79 4.68 24.24
N CYS A 551 34.59 5.75 24.11
CA CYS A 551 35.59 6.13 25.11
C CYS A 551 34.92 6.49 26.45
N LEU A 552 33.84 7.30 26.41
CA LEU A 552 33.10 7.67 27.62
C LEU A 552 32.47 6.45 28.31
N SER A 553 31.88 5.54 27.53
CA SER A 553 31.31 4.29 28.05
C SER A 553 32.39 3.42 28.69
N GLN A 554 33.54 3.29 28.03
CA GLN A 554 34.65 2.48 28.52
C GLN A 554 35.30 3.06 29.79
N ILE A 555 35.32 4.37 29.99
CA ILE A 555 35.70 5.00 31.26
C ILE A 555 34.63 4.71 32.33
N ASN A 556 33.35 4.86 32.00
CA ASN A 556 32.24 4.62 32.93
C ASN A 556 32.18 3.16 33.44
N GLU A 557 32.54 2.19 32.60
CA GLU A 557 32.57 0.76 32.96
C GLU A 557 33.75 0.37 33.87
N MET A 558 34.73 1.24 34.09
CA MET A 558 35.83 0.97 35.02
C MET A 558 35.35 1.17 36.46
N GLU A 559 35.64 0.21 37.35
CA GLU A 559 35.39 0.33 38.82
C GLU A 559 35.98 1.63 39.41
N PHE A 560 37.07 2.13 38.82
CA PHE A 560 37.68 3.41 39.16
C PHE A 560 36.73 4.60 39.03
N ALA A 561 35.85 4.61 38.01
CA ALA A 561 34.97 5.74 37.72
C ALA A 561 33.87 5.92 38.77
N GLU A 562 33.29 4.81 39.24
CA GLU A 562 32.29 4.80 40.31
C GLU A 562 32.93 5.23 41.64
N ARG A 563 34.09 4.65 41.99
CA ARG A 563 34.80 4.97 43.25
C ARG A 563 35.20 6.44 43.37
N ASN A 564 35.59 7.07 42.26
CA ASN A 564 36.05 8.47 42.22
C ASN A 564 34.98 9.46 41.74
N VAL A 565 33.76 8.98 41.51
CA VAL A 565 32.58 9.74 41.07
C VAL A 565 32.89 10.67 39.89
N LEU A 566 33.45 10.10 38.82
CA LEU A 566 33.88 10.86 37.64
C LEU A 566 32.73 11.53 36.88
N PHE A 567 31.52 10.98 36.96
CA PHE A 567 30.31 11.53 36.35
C PHE A 567 29.30 11.90 37.43
N GLN A 568 28.74 13.11 37.38
CA GLN A 568 27.77 13.63 38.35
C GLN A 568 26.49 14.07 37.63
N PRO A 569 25.28 13.54 37.95
CA PRO A 569 24.99 12.46 38.90
C PRO A 569 25.27 11.04 38.38
N ASN A 570 25.29 10.83 37.06
CA ASN A 570 25.80 9.62 36.40
C ASN A 570 26.14 9.95 34.92
N CYS A 571 26.84 9.05 34.24
CA CYS A 571 27.31 9.28 32.86
C CYS A 571 26.16 9.56 31.88
N GLN A 572 25.08 8.77 31.97
CA GLN A 572 23.92 8.92 31.10
C GLN A 572 23.27 10.30 31.27
N ALA A 573 23.09 10.78 32.50
CA ALA A 573 22.51 12.08 32.81
C ALA A 573 23.34 13.25 32.28
N VAL A 574 24.68 13.15 32.34
CA VAL A 574 25.59 14.15 31.79
C VAL A 574 25.46 14.23 30.27
N ILE A 575 25.44 13.08 29.58
CA ILE A 575 25.26 13.02 28.12
C ILE A 575 23.89 13.55 27.72
N LEU A 576 22.84 13.20 28.47
CA LEU A 576 21.48 13.67 28.25
C LEU A 576 21.36 15.20 28.38
N ALA A 577 21.99 15.80 29.39
CA ALA A 577 22.05 17.25 29.54
C ALA A 577 22.78 17.90 28.35
N ALA A 578 23.89 17.29 27.91
CA ALA A 578 24.67 17.81 26.80
C ALA A 578 23.89 17.81 25.47
N ILE A 579 23.13 16.74 25.20
CA ILE A 579 22.26 16.63 24.01
C ILE A 579 21.18 17.73 24.03
N LYS A 580 20.51 17.94 25.17
CA LYS A 580 19.46 18.98 25.27
C LYS A 580 20.00 20.38 25.05
N GLU A 581 21.18 20.66 25.58
CA GLU A 581 21.86 21.94 25.44
C GLU A 581 22.34 22.19 23.99
N ASP A 582 22.90 21.18 23.32
CA ASP A 582 23.25 21.23 21.89
C ASP A 582 22.06 21.65 21.03
N ILE A 583 20.94 20.96 21.22
CA ILE A 583 19.71 21.17 20.45
C ILE A 583 19.12 22.55 20.73
N HIS A 584 19.16 23.00 22.00
CA HIS A 584 18.76 24.36 22.36
C HIS A 584 19.59 25.40 21.61
N ASN A 585 20.92 25.30 21.71
CA ASN A 585 21.85 26.25 21.11
C ASN A 585 21.74 26.26 19.58
N TRP A 586 21.63 25.09 18.96
CA TRP A 586 21.45 24.97 17.51
C TRP A 586 20.14 25.61 17.04
N TYR A 587 19.02 25.32 17.70
CA TYR A 587 17.72 25.88 17.32
C TYR A 587 17.68 27.39 17.51
N SER A 588 18.12 27.90 18.67
CA SER A 588 18.13 29.34 18.95
C SER A 588 19.02 30.11 17.96
N LYS A 589 20.17 29.55 17.57
CA LYS A 589 21.01 30.11 16.50
C LYS A 589 20.27 30.16 15.17
N LYS A 590 19.64 29.05 14.75
CA LYS A 590 18.91 28.98 13.46
C LYS A 590 17.66 29.86 13.43
N GLN A 591 16.91 29.92 14.52
CA GLN A 591 15.75 30.79 14.70
C GLN A 591 16.16 32.28 14.57
N SER A 592 17.26 32.67 15.23
CA SER A 592 17.78 34.04 15.14
C SER A 592 18.25 34.40 13.72
N GLU A 593 18.96 33.48 13.05
CA GLU A 593 19.44 33.65 11.67
C GLU A 593 18.30 33.74 10.63
N MET A 594 17.27 32.92 10.77
CA MET A 594 16.25 32.72 9.73
C MET A 594 14.95 33.49 9.97
N VAL A 595 14.50 33.63 11.22
CA VAL A 595 13.15 34.13 11.55
C VAL A 595 13.19 35.52 12.17
N ASP A 596 13.99 35.73 13.22
CA ASP A 596 13.98 37.02 13.94
C ASP A 596 14.63 38.15 13.14
N ALA A 597 15.55 37.83 12.22
CA ALA A 597 16.16 38.80 11.31
C ALA A 597 15.19 39.33 10.23
N LYS A 598 13.99 38.75 10.09
CA LYS A 598 13.04 39.04 9.01
C LYS A 598 11.86 39.92 9.46
N PRO A 599 11.31 40.75 8.55
CA PRO A 599 10.16 41.59 8.84
C PRO A 599 8.92 40.73 9.15
N GLU A 600 7.98 41.28 9.93
CA GLU A 600 6.83 40.54 10.48
C GLU A 600 5.98 39.84 9.41
N ILE A 601 5.82 40.46 8.23
CA ILE A 601 5.05 39.92 7.09
C ILE A 601 5.71 38.65 6.52
N GLU A 602 7.03 38.53 6.58
CA GLU A 602 7.78 37.37 6.07
C GLU A 602 8.01 36.29 7.13
N ARG A 603 7.64 36.53 8.39
CA ARG A 603 7.94 35.61 9.50
C ARG A 603 7.30 34.24 9.34
N VAL A 604 6.07 34.17 8.82
CA VAL A 604 5.38 32.88 8.60
C VAL A 604 6.11 32.03 7.56
N SER A 605 6.50 32.60 6.41
CA SER A 605 7.26 31.87 5.38
C SER A 605 8.68 31.54 5.87
N SER A 606 9.31 32.43 6.63
CA SER A 606 10.62 32.19 7.26
C SER A 606 10.56 31.04 8.28
N LEU A 607 9.49 30.97 9.07
CA LEU A 607 9.24 29.88 10.01
C LEU A 607 8.99 28.56 9.26
N ALA A 608 8.24 28.58 8.16
CA ALA A 608 8.09 27.41 7.28
C ALA A 608 9.46 26.93 6.76
N GLY A 609 10.34 27.84 6.36
CA GLY A 609 11.72 27.55 5.97
C GLY A 609 12.57 26.94 7.09
N LEU A 610 12.43 27.44 8.32
CA LEU A 610 13.08 26.86 9.51
C LEU A 610 12.57 25.43 9.76
N THR A 611 11.25 25.22 9.77
CA THR A 611 10.64 23.89 9.95
C THR A 611 11.11 22.90 8.88
N ASN A 612 11.18 23.33 7.62
CA ASN A 612 11.72 22.50 6.53
C ASN A 612 13.21 22.16 6.72
N THR A 613 14.00 23.07 7.29
CA THR A 613 15.41 22.81 7.64
C THR A 613 15.50 21.76 8.76
N ILE A 614 14.61 21.83 9.76
CA ILE A 614 14.52 20.85 10.84
C ILE A 614 14.12 19.48 10.30
N ASN A 615 13.08 19.41 9.45
CA ASN A 615 12.62 18.16 8.83
C ASN A 615 13.76 17.44 8.09
N GLY A 616 14.55 18.19 7.33
CA GLY A 616 15.70 17.63 6.62
C GLY A 616 16.81 17.10 7.52
N GLN A 617 17.03 17.73 8.68
CA GLN A 617 17.97 17.24 9.67
C GLN A 617 17.44 15.99 10.38
N PHE A 618 16.16 15.95 10.75
CA PHE A 618 15.54 14.85 11.50
C PHE A 618 15.63 13.52 10.78
N GLN A 619 15.38 13.51 9.47
CA GLN A 619 15.54 12.30 8.65
C GLN A 619 16.96 11.71 8.77
N ARG A 620 17.99 12.58 8.81
CA ARG A 620 19.40 12.15 8.91
C ARG A 620 19.81 11.79 10.33
N LEU A 621 19.34 12.54 11.33
CA LEU A 621 19.57 12.25 12.75
C LEU A 621 19.01 10.88 13.14
N LEU A 622 17.80 10.57 12.68
CA LEU A 622 17.16 9.27 12.89
C LEU A 622 17.97 8.14 12.23
N GLN A 623 18.45 8.33 11.00
CA GLN A 623 19.18 7.30 10.26
C GLN A 623 20.59 7.03 10.81
N PHE A 624 21.34 8.08 11.17
CA PHE A 624 22.79 7.96 11.42
C PHE A 624 23.22 8.17 12.87
N VAL A 625 22.57 9.07 13.61
CA VAL A 625 23.00 9.45 14.97
C VAL A 625 22.27 8.61 16.03
N HIS A 626 20.97 8.41 15.86
CA HIS A 626 20.14 7.70 16.84
C HIS A 626 20.68 6.31 17.20
N ASN A 627 21.02 5.49 16.19
CA ASN A 627 21.54 4.14 16.42
C ASN A 627 22.84 4.13 17.24
N THR A 628 23.68 5.15 17.09
CA THR A 628 24.95 5.25 17.81
C THR A 628 24.71 5.43 19.31
N TYR A 629 23.82 6.35 19.69
CA TYR A 629 23.45 6.57 21.09
C TYR A 629 22.68 5.40 21.71
N GLN A 630 21.77 4.80 20.92
CA GLN A 630 21.00 3.64 21.35
C GLN A 630 21.90 2.43 21.65
N THR A 631 22.93 2.21 20.81
CA THR A 631 23.83 1.06 20.97
C THR A 631 24.80 1.24 22.14
N VAL A 632 25.30 2.46 22.39
CA VAL A 632 26.38 2.68 23.37
C VAL A 632 25.85 2.95 24.79
N PHE A 633 24.77 3.71 24.94
CA PHE A 633 24.25 4.14 26.24
C PHE A 633 22.75 3.84 26.46
N GLU A 634 22.11 3.11 25.53
CA GLU A 634 20.66 2.85 25.55
C GLU A 634 19.81 4.13 25.65
N ILE A 635 20.34 5.24 25.13
CA ILE A 635 19.65 6.54 25.14
C ILE A 635 18.76 6.64 23.89
N PRO A 636 17.45 6.89 24.04
CA PRO A 636 16.55 7.11 22.92
C PRO A 636 16.74 8.52 22.33
N TYR A 637 17.90 8.74 21.68
CA TYR A 637 18.34 10.06 21.20
C TYR A 637 17.27 10.78 20.39
N PHE A 638 16.64 10.10 19.43
CA PHE A 638 15.61 10.70 18.58
C PHE A 638 14.41 11.20 19.38
N THR A 639 13.91 10.42 20.34
CA THR A 639 12.79 10.82 21.21
C THR A 639 13.09 12.10 21.96
N ILE A 640 14.30 12.23 22.47
CA ILE A 640 14.73 13.39 23.26
C ILE A 640 14.86 14.61 22.37
N VAL A 641 15.48 14.45 21.21
CA VAL A 641 15.65 15.53 20.23
C VAL A 641 14.31 16.03 19.72
N TYR A 642 13.41 15.09 19.40
CA TYR A 642 12.09 15.41 18.91
C TYR A 642 11.30 16.21 19.95
N LYS A 643 11.24 15.76 21.21
CA LYS A 643 10.53 16.46 22.30
C LYS A 643 11.08 17.85 22.56
N GLU A 644 12.41 18.01 22.52
CA GLU A 644 13.06 19.30 22.76
C GLU A 644 12.82 20.32 21.62
N MET A 645 12.74 19.82 20.37
CA MET A 645 12.37 20.61 19.20
C MET A 645 10.88 20.92 19.14
N ASP A 646 10.02 19.96 19.47
CA ASP A 646 8.56 20.12 19.58
C ASP A 646 8.23 21.33 20.45
N LEU A 647 8.73 21.35 21.70
CA LEU A 647 8.54 22.44 22.65
C LEU A 647 8.93 23.82 22.10
N ARG A 648 10.09 23.91 21.43
CA ARG A 648 10.63 25.18 20.90
C ARG A 648 9.89 25.65 19.66
N LEU A 649 9.69 24.73 18.71
CA LEU A 649 9.00 25.01 17.46
C LEU A 649 7.57 25.45 17.74
N MET A 650 6.88 24.78 18.67
CA MET A 650 5.52 25.15 19.03
C MET A 650 5.40 26.49 19.72
N ALA A 651 6.35 26.86 20.57
CA ALA A 651 6.40 28.20 21.15
C ALA A 651 6.49 29.28 20.05
N ASP A 652 7.30 29.06 19.02
CA ASP A 652 7.45 29.98 17.88
C ASP A 652 6.24 30.00 16.95
N VAL A 653 5.68 28.83 16.63
CA VAL A 653 4.44 28.72 15.85
C VAL A 653 3.31 29.46 16.56
N THR A 654 3.16 29.24 17.87
CA THR A 654 2.13 29.91 18.67
C THR A 654 2.37 31.42 18.68
N ARG A 655 3.60 31.88 18.89
CA ARG A 655 3.95 33.31 18.86
C ARG A 655 3.65 33.95 17.50
N CYS A 656 4.06 33.31 16.40
CA CYS A 656 3.93 33.83 15.04
C CYS A 656 2.48 33.80 14.53
N LEU A 657 1.74 32.72 14.81
CA LEU A 657 0.35 32.59 14.38
C LEU A 657 -0.59 33.39 15.27
N THR A 658 -0.30 33.56 16.56
CA THR A 658 -1.13 34.44 17.40
C THR A 658 -1.03 35.89 16.93
N SER A 659 0.14 36.40 16.52
CA SER A 659 0.18 37.74 15.91
C SER A 659 -0.54 37.77 14.56
N THR A 660 -0.30 36.80 13.68
CA THR A 660 -0.83 36.83 12.31
C THR A 660 -2.34 36.55 12.20
N VAL A 661 -2.87 35.65 13.03
CA VAL A 661 -4.28 35.17 12.98
C VAL A 661 -5.20 35.95 13.92
N SER A 662 -4.67 36.55 15.00
CA SER A 662 -5.49 37.30 15.98
C SER A 662 -5.74 38.75 15.59
N HIS A 663 -4.84 39.38 14.82
CA HIS A 663 -5.16 40.63 14.15
C HIS A 663 -6.12 40.29 13.01
N HIS A 664 -7.30 40.92 12.96
CA HIS A 664 -8.44 40.76 12.02
C HIS A 664 -8.14 40.81 10.49
N THR A 665 -6.88 40.64 10.10
CA THR A 665 -6.30 40.91 8.79
C THR A 665 -6.64 39.92 7.68
N LEU A 666 -7.01 38.66 7.97
CA LEU A 666 -7.38 37.72 6.89
C LEU A 666 -8.76 37.99 6.31
N ASP A 667 -9.64 38.66 7.05
CA ASP A 667 -10.99 38.99 6.57
C ASP A 667 -11.03 40.26 5.72
N ASP A 668 -10.13 41.21 5.99
CA ASP A 668 -10.07 42.54 5.36
C ASP A 668 -9.16 42.61 4.12
N VAL A 669 -8.45 41.53 3.77
CA VAL A 669 -7.49 41.51 2.66
C VAL A 669 -8.05 40.71 1.48
N GLU A 670 -8.12 41.33 0.31
CA GLU A 670 -8.57 40.73 -0.96
C GLU A 670 -7.46 40.77 -2.03
N GLY A 671 -7.59 39.96 -3.08
CA GLY A 671 -6.68 39.99 -4.23
C GLY A 671 -5.34 39.27 -4.00
N GLU A 672 -4.26 39.77 -4.61
CA GLU A 672 -2.94 39.13 -4.60
C GLU A 672 -2.32 39.06 -3.19
N GLU A 673 -2.60 40.06 -2.35
CA GLU A 673 -2.07 40.13 -0.98
C GLU A 673 -2.64 38.99 -0.10
N TYR A 674 -3.90 38.61 -0.30
CA TYR A 674 -4.48 37.42 0.34
C TYR A 674 -3.78 36.15 -0.14
N SER A 675 -3.53 36.02 -1.44
CA SER A 675 -2.88 34.84 -2.03
C SER A 675 -1.49 34.64 -1.44
N GLN A 676 -0.69 35.70 -1.27
CA GLN A 676 0.66 35.62 -0.71
C GLN A 676 0.65 35.20 0.77
N ARG A 677 -0.22 35.82 1.60
CA ARG A 677 -0.31 35.50 3.04
C ARG A 677 -0.86 34.09 3.29
N SER A 678 -1.87 33.68 2.53
CA SER A 678 -2.44 32.32 2.63
C SER A 678 -1.45 31.26 2.13
N THR A 679 -0.70 31.53 1.05
CA THR A 679 0.41 30.69 0.57
C THR A 679 1.40 30.42 1.70
N ALA A 680 1.92 31.46 2.36
CA ALA A 680 2.87 31.31 3.47
C ALA A 680 2.29 30.50 4.65
N LEU A 681 1.00 30.69 4.99
CA LEU A 681 0.33 29.90 6.03
C LEU A 681 0.25 28.42 5.67
N PHE A 682 -0.07 28.08 4.41
CA PHE A 682 -0.13 26.69 3.97
C PHE A 682 1.26 26.07 3.81
N GLU A 683 2.30 26.83 3.42
CA GLU A 683 3.70 26.38 3.48
C GLU A 683 4.06 25.95 4.90
N LEU A 684 3.74 26.78 5.90
CA LEU A 684 4.00 26.47 7.30
C LEU A 684 3.18 25.25 7.76
N TYR A 685 1.89 25.18 7.42
CA TYR A 685 1.04 24.04 7.76
C TYR A 685 1.64 22.72 7.26
N LEU A 686 2.03 22.68 5.98
CA LEU A 686 2.57 21.47 5.37
C LEU A 686 3.94 21.11 5.97
N ALA A 687 4.81 22.11 6.25
CA ALA A 687 6.09 21.87 6.90
C ALA A 687 5.91 21.30 8.33
N LEU A 688 4.92 21.80 9.08
CA LEU A 688 4.57 21.28 10.41
C LEU A 688 3.96 19.88 10.34
N ARG A 689 3.12 19.59 9.33
CA ARG A 689 2.60 18.24 9.09
C ARG A 689 3.74 17.25 8.90
N ASP A 690 4.73 17.59 8.08
CA ASP A 690 5.90 16.74 7.83
C ASP A 690 6.71 16.52 9.11
N PHE A 691 6.87 17.57 9.93
CA PHE A 691 7.50 17.44 11.25
C PHE A 691 6.74 16.48 12.17
N VAL A 692 5.42 16.63 12.25
CA VAL A 692 4.54 15.76 13.05
C VAL A 692 4.56 14.32 12.55
N GLY A 693 4.72 14.09 11.25
CA GLY A 693 4.87 12.74 10.69
C GLY A 693 6.04 11.96 11.30
N PHE A 694 7.11 12.64 11.69
CA PHE A 694 8.23 11.98 12.37
C PHE A 694 7.88 11.46 13.78
N SER A 695 6.78 11.91 14.39
CA SER A 695 6.32 11.42 15.70
C SER A 695 5.90 9.94 15.69
N GLU A 696 5.63 9.34 14.52
CA GLU A 696 5.36 7.90 14.37
C GLU A 696 6.53 7.03 14.85
N ASN A 697 7.75 7.59 14.89
CA ASN A 697 8.94 6.91 15.40
C ASN A 697 9.05 6.94 16.95
N LEU A 698 8.08 7.53 17.65
CA LEU A 698 8.01 7.62 19.10
C LEU A 698 7.04 6.56 19.68
N THR A 699 7.20 6.23 20.96
CA THR A 699 6.26 5.33 21.66
C THR A 699 4.89 5.98 21.85
N GLU A 700 3.82 5.19 21.97
CA GLU A 700 2.45 5.70 22.15
C GLU A 700 2.31 6.68 23.35
N GLY A 701 3.02 6.39 24.45
CA GLY A 701 3.08 7.27 25.61
C GLY A 701 3.80 8.59 25.32
N ASP A 702 4.96 8.54 24.65
CA ASP A 702 5.72 9.74 24.29
C ASP A 702 4.97 10.63 23.30
N GLN A 703 4.20 10.02 22.40
CA GLN A 703 3.35 10.77 21.50
C GLN A 703 2.30 11.55 22.31
N ALA A 704 1.67 10.98 23.33
CA ALA A 704 0.60 11.63 24.11
C ALA A 704 1.02 12.99 24.70
N ASP A 705 2.29 13.16 25.03
CA ASP A 705 2.85 14.34 25.70
C ASP A 705 3.30 15.47 24.76
N LEU A 706 3.13 15.33 23.44
CA LEU A 706 3.62 16.32 22.46
C LEU A 706 2.76 17.59 22.43
N GLU A 707 3.40 18.76 22.44
CA GLU A 707 2.72 20.06 22.38
C GLU A 707 2.20 20.39 20.98
N ILE A 708 2.89 19.93 19.93
CA ILE A 708 2.46 20.14 18.53
C ILE A 708 1.19 19.39 18.16
N LYS A 709 0.72 18.49 19.03
CA LYS A 709 -0.57 17.82 18.84
C LYS A 709 -1.68 18.86 18.82
N GLY A 710 -2.32 18.98 17.66
CA GLY A 710 -3.35 19.99 17.44
C GLY A 710 -2.90 21.23 16.69
N TYR A 711 -1.69 21.27 16.10
CA TYR A 711 -1.23 22.40 15.29
C TYR A 711 -2.25 22.84 14.22
N HIS A 712 -2.97 21.88 13.61
CA HIS A 712 -4.02 22.13 12.63
C HIS A 712 -5.11 23.11 13.12
N LYS A 713 -5.37 23.17 14.44
CA LYS A 713 -6.38 24.08 15.02
C LYS A 713 -6.07 25.55 14.73
N PHE A 714 -4.79 25.95 14.66
CA PHE A 714 -4.39 27.31 14.31
C PHE A 714 -4.73 27.68 12.86
N PHE A 715 -4.80 26.69 11.97
CA PHE A 715 -5.05 26.88 10.54
C PHE A 715 -6.52 26.74 10.15
N LYS A 716 -7.40 26.36 11.09
CA LYS A 716 -8.83 26.15 10.84
C LYS A 716 -9.50 27.33 10.13
N LYS A 717 -9.31 28.55 10.66
CA LYS A 717 -9.84 29.79 10.04
C LYS A 717 -9.25 30.07 8.66
N ALA A 718 -7.97 29.76 8.45
CA ALA A 718 -7.31 29.95 7.15
C ALA A 718 -7.91 29.00 6.09
N VAL A 719 -8.17 27.73 6.45
CA VAL A 719 -8.87 26.76 5.60
C VAL A 719 -10.31 27.20 5.32
N GLU A 720 -11.07 27.63 6.33
CA GLU A 720 -12.44 28.13 6.16
C GLU A 720 -12.51 29.31 5.17
N LYS A 721 -11.57 30.26 5.27
CA LYS A 721 -11.45 31.41 4.37
C LYS A 721 -11.01 30.98 2.97
N TRP A 722 -10.05 30.06 2.85
CA TRP A 722 -9.59 29.53 1.56
C TRP A 722 -10.76 28.88 0.81
N LEU A 723 -11.59 28.07 1.48
CA LEU A 723 -12.78 27.47 0.89
C LEU A 723 -13.81 28.51 0.40
N ASN A 724 -13.98 29.60 1.15
CA ASN A 724 -14.87 30.69 0.72
C ASN A 724 -14.34 31.40 -0.54
N VAL A 725 -13.03 31.62 -0.62
CA VAL A 725 -12.39 32.25 -1.78
C VAL A 725 -12.37 31.31 -2.97
N SER A 726 -12.08 30.02 -2.76
CA SER A 726 -12.06 28.99 -3.80
C SER A 726 -13.42 28.84 -4.47
N ARG A 727 -14.53 28.86 -3.71
CA ARG A 727 -15.90 28.86 -4.27
C ARG A 727 -16.11 30.01 -5.25
N LYS A 728 -15.73 31.24 -4.87
CA LYS A 728 -15.86 32.43 -5.73
C LYS A 728 -15.00 32.32 -6.99
N ARG A 729 -13.73 31.94 -6.83
CA ARG A 729 -12.77 31.77 -7.95
C ARG A 729 -13.18 30.65 -8.90
N ALA A 730 -13.68 29.53 -8.38
CA ALA A 730 -14.19 28.44 -9.19
C ALA A 730 -15.38 28.91 -10.06
N ALA A 731 -16.31 29.67 -9.50
CA ALA A 731 -17.44 30.23 -10.26
C ALA A 731 -16.98 31.20 -11.38
N GLU A 732 -15.98 32.05 -11.11
CA GLU A 732 -15.36 32.93 -12.13
C GLU A 732 -14.70 32.12 -13.26
N ARG A 733 -13.93 31.08 -12.90
CA ARG A 733 -13.24 30.19 -13.84
C ARG A 733 -14.24 29.40 -14.70
N ILE A 734 -15.30 28.86 -14.10
CA ILE A 734 -16.38 28.14 -14.80
C ILE A 734 -17.03 29.07 -15.83
N LYS A 735 -17.40 30.28 -15.42
CA LYS A 735 -18.01 31.27 -16.33
C LYS A 735 -17.06 31.61 -17.49
N LYS A 736 -15.78 31.87 -17.20
CA LYS A 736 -14.78 32.20 -18.24
C LYS A 736 -14.52 31.03 -19.19
N ALA A 737 -14.44 29.81 -18.67
CA ALA A 737 -14.26 28.59 -19.46
C ALA A 737 -15.39 28.46 -20.50
N VAL A 738 -16.64 28.66 -20.07
CA VAL A 738 -17.78 28.63 -21.00
C VAL A 738 -17.79 29.82 -21.96
N GLU A 739 -17.43 31.03 -21.54
CA GLU A 739 -17.34 32.19 -22.43
C GLU A 739 -16.34 32.00 -23.58
N LEU A 740 -15.15 31.46 -23.28
CA LEU A 740 -14.07 31.26 -24.25
C LEU A 740 -14.26 30.03 -25.14
N ASP A 741 -15.15 29.12 -24.74
CA ASP A 741 -15.40 27.88 -25.45
C ASP A 741 -16.02 28.13 -26.84
N GLN A 742 -15.44 27.51 -27.87
CA GLN A 742 -16.01 27.54 -29.23
C GLN A 742 -17.00 26.38 -29.46
N VAL A 743 -17.18 25.49 -28.48
CA VAL A 743 -18.02 24.29 -28.57
C VAL A 743 -17.58 23.43 -29.76
N ALA A 744 -16.28 23.17 -29.82
CA ALA A 744 -15.62 22.34 -30.82
C ALA A 744 -14.90 21.18 -30.13
N LEU A 745 -14.72 20.06 -30.84
CA LEU A 745 -14.03 18.88 -30.33
C LEU A 745 -12.58 19.21 -29.96
N VAL A 746 -12.13 18.70 -28.80
CA VAL A 746 -10.72 18.82 -28.38
C VAL A 746 -9.82 17.93 -29.22
N ASP A 747 -10.28 16.71 -29.54
CA ASP A 747 -9.60 15.70 -30.37
C ASP A 747 -10.65 14.77 -31.00
N THR A 748 -10.29 14.07 -32.08
CA THR A 748 -11.05 12.98 -32.71
C THR A 748 -11.43 11.83 -31.76
N MET A 749 -10.68 11.63 -30.67
CA MET A 749 -10.97 10.61 -29.65
C MET A 749 -11.93 11.09 -28.54
N VAL A 750 -12.11 12.41 -28.38
CA VAL A 750 -12.79 13.00 -27.22
C VAL A 750 -14.00 13.82 -27.67
N LYS A 751 -15.22 13.39 -27.29
CA LYS A 751 -16.47 13.97 -27.79
C LYS A 751 -16.96 15.24 -27.06
N HIS A 752 -16.14 15.84 -26.20
CA HIS A 752 -16.43 17.06 -25.44
C HIS A 752 -15.46 18.20 -25.81
N SER A 753 -15.79 19.43 -25.43
CA SER A 753 -14.99 20.64 -25.68
C SER A 753 -14.04 20.98 -24.51
N THR A 754 -13.21 22.01 -24.69
CA THR A 754 -12.22 22.42 -23.69
C THR A 754 -12.83 22.90 -22.38
N SER A 755 -14.05 23.47 -22.39
CA SER A 755 -14.66 24.01 -21.17
C SER A 755 -14.96 22.93 -20.13
N ALA A 756 -15.38 21.74 -20.55
CA ALA A 756 -15.62 20.62 -19.65
C ALA A 756 -14.32 20.15 -18.98
N VAL A 757 -13.21 20.14 -19.73
CA VAL A 757 -11.87 19.80 -19.21
C VAL A 757 -11.39 20.83 -18.20
N ASP A 758 -11.55 22.13 -18.50
CA ASP A 758 -11.15 23.22 -17.61
C ASP A 758 -11.90 23.17 -16.26
N VAL A 759 -13.21 22.89 -16.29
CA VAL A 759 -14.04 22.77 -15.08
C VAL A 759 -13.71 21.52 -14.28
N ALA A 760 -13.58 20.36 -14.94
CA ALA A 760 -13.18 19.12 -14.28
C ALA A 760 -11.79 19.24 -13.63
N THR A 761 -10.86 19.95 -14.29
CA THR A 761 -9.52 20.23 -13.75
C THR A 761 -9.58 21.16 -12.53
N CYS A 762 -10.44 22.19 -12.55
CA CYS A 762 -10.67 23.06 -11.40
C CYS A 762 -11.16 22.26 -10.18
N PHE A 763 -12.14 21.37 -10.37
CA PHE A 763 -12.61 20.50 -9.29
C PHE A 763 -11.51 19.53 -8.82
N ALA A 764 -10.68 19.01 -9.73
CA ALA A 764 -9.54 18.17 -9.36
C ALA A 764 -8.53 18.92 -8.48
N GLN A 765 -8.19 20.16 -8.82
CA GLN A 765 -7.27 21.00 -8.03
C GLN A 765 -7.80 21.27 -6.61
N ILE A 766 -9.11 21.50 -6.46
CA ILE A 766 -9.74 21.67 -5.14
C ILE A 766 -9.64 20.39 -4.31
N ARG A 767 -9.92 19.23 -4.91
CA ARG A 767 -9.82 17.93 -4.23
C ARG A 767 -8.38 17.59 -3.86
N GLU A 768 -7.44 17.81 -4.76
CA GLU A 768 -6.02 17.54 -4.57
C GLU A 768 -5.44 18.40 -3.44
N PHE A 769 -5.82 19.68 -3.37
CA PHE A 769 -5.46 20.55 -2.26
C PHE A 769 -5.98 19.98 -0.92
N TRP A 770 -7.25 19.58 -0.86
CA TRP A 770 -7.83 18.96 0.34
C TRP A 770 -7.11 17.67 0.75
N GLN A 771 -6.85 16.77 -0.19
CA GLN A 771 -6.12 15.53 0.05
C GLN A 771 -4.74 15.79 0.64
N ARG A 772 -4.02 16.78 0.10
CA ARG A 772 -2.69 17.13 0.59
C ARG A 772 -2.71 17.81 1.95
N LEU A 773 -3.80 18.46 2.36
CA LEU A 773 -3.89 18.93 3.75
C LEU A 773 -3.82 17.76 4.74
N ASP A 774 -4.24 16.55 4.35
CA ASP A 774 -4.36 15.35 5.19
C ASP A 774 -4.76 15.71 6.62
N TRP A 775 -5.93 16.37 6.69
CA TRP A 775 -6.35 17.03 7.91
C TRP A 775 -6.43 16.01 9.06
N PRO A 776 -5.65 16.19 10.14
CA PRO A 776 -5.43 15.14 11.14
C PRO A 776 -6.67 14.86 12.00
N ASP A 777 -7.55 15.85 12.19
CA ASP A 777 -8.82 15.69 12.88
C ASP A 777 -9.89 15.20 11.91
N THR A 778 -10.02 13.89 11.77
CA THR A 778 -10.95 13.25 10.83
C THR A 778 -12.41 13.62 11.10
N VAL A 779 -12.79 13.83 12.35
CA VAL A 779 -14.15 14.20 12.74
C VAL A 779 -14.42 15.67 12.43
N GLY A 780 -13.52 16.57 12.83
CA GLY A 780 -13.61 17.99 12.47
C GLY A 780 -13.48 18.23 10.96
N SER A 781 -12.90 17.30 10.21
CA SER A 781 -12.78 17.36 8.75
C SER A 781 -14.13 17.27 8.03
N TYR A 782 -15.16 16.68 8.64
CA TYR A 782 -16.49 16.52 8.04
C TYR A 782 -17.09 17.86 7.56
N VAL A 783 -16.96 18.91 8.36
CA VAL A 783 -17.50 20.25 8.01
C VAL A 783 -16.82 20.81 6.75
N PHE A 784 -15.53 20.56 6.59
CA PHE A 784 -14.78 20.97 5.42
C PHE A 784 -15.12 20.13 4.19
N VAL A 785 -15.21 18.80 4.34
CA VAL A 785 -15.59 17.91 3.24
C VAL A 785 -17.01 18.18 2.76
N ALA A 786 -17.95 18.40 3.67
CA ALA A 786 -19.32 18.78 3.32
C ALA A 786 -19.34 20.09 2.53
N LYS A 787 -18.54 21.08 2.94
CA LYS A 787 -18.41 22.36 2.22
C LYS A 787 -17.75 22.22 0.84
N VAL A 788 -16.66 21.46 0.73
CA VAL A 788 -16.00 21.17 -0.57
C VAL A 788 -16.95 20.44 -1.50
N THR A 789 -17.70 19.46 -0.97
CA THR A 789 -18.71 18.71 -1.73
C THR A 789 -19.81 19.65 -2.22
N ASP A 790 -20.36 20.49 -1.34
CA ASP A 790 -21.36 21.51 -1.68
C ASP A 790 -20.87 22.46 -2.78
N ASP A 791 -19.65 22.98 -2.65
CA ASP A 791 -19.06 23.94 -3.58
C ASP A 791 -18.82 23.32 -4.97
N ILE A 792 -18.34 22.07 -5.03
CA ILE A 792 -18.15 21.33 -6.30
C ILE A 792 -19.50 21.01 -6.94
N CYS A 793 -20.47 20.50 -6.16
CA CYS A 793 -21.82 20.20 -6.64
C CYS A 793 -22.50 21.45 -7.22
N HIS A 794 -22.48 22.57 -6.50
CA HIS A 794 -23.02 23.85 -6.97
C HIS A 794 -22.28 24.34 -8.23
N GLY A 795 -20.95 24.19 -8.29
CA GLY A 795 -20.16 24.53 -9.47
C GLY A 795 -20.58 23.72 -10.70
N ALA A 796 -20.84 22.41 -10.53
CA ALA A 796 -21.22 21.51 -11.61
C ALA A 796 -22.62 21.83 -12.16
N VAL A 797 -23.60 22.06 -11.27
CA VAL A 797 -24.95 22.50 -11.65
C VAL A 797 -24.91 23.88 -12.32
N SER A 798 -24.11 24.81 -11.80
CA SER A 798 -23.91 26.12 -12.42
C SER A 798 -23.33 26.01 -13.83
N TYR A 799 -22.34 25.15 -14.05
CA TYR A 799 -21.79 24.87 -15.38
C TYR A 799 -22.87 24.36 -16.35
N ALA A 800 -23.67 23.39 -15.93
CA ALA A 800 -24.77 22.84 -16.75
C ALA A 800 -25.75 23.94 -17.18
N ASN A 801 -26.15 24.81 -16.24
CA ASN A 801 -27.04 25.94 -16.51
C ASN A 801 -26.42 26.97 -17.47
N ILE A 802 -25.15 27.32 -17.31
CA ILE A 802 -24.47 28.29 -18.20
C ILE A 802 -24.31 27.72 -19.62
N ILE A 803 -23.99 26.43 -19.77
CA ILE A 803 -23.95 25.76 -21.07
C ILE A 803 -25.33 25.76 -21.74
N HIS A 804 -26.38 25.42 -20.99
CA HIS A 804 -27.75 25.45 -21.47
C HIS A 804 -28.17 26.87 -21.92
N ASP A 805 -27.86 27.90 -21.12
CA ASP A 805 -28.15 29.30 -21.46
C ASP A 805 -27.36 29.77 -22.70
N LYS A 806 -26.12 29.30 -22.88
CA LYS A 806 -25.31 29.60 -24.07
C LYS A 806 -25.90 28.98 -25.33
N LEU A 807 -26.39 27.74 -25.26
CA LEU A 807 -27.18 27.14 -26.34
C LEU A 807 -28.42 28.00 -26.63
N ARG A 808 -29.05 28.56 -25.60
CA ARG A 808 -30.25 29.38 -25.76
C ARG A 808 -29.98 30.68 -26.51
N GLN A 809 -28.89 31.36 -26.16
CA GLN A 809 -28.49 32.62 -26.77
C GLN A 809 -28.06 32.46 -28.23
N ASN A 810 -27.52 31.31 -28.60
CA ASN A 810 -27.03 31.02 -29.96
C ASN A 810 -28.15 30.53 -30.92
N GLY A 811 -29.43 30.66 -30.55
CA GLY A 811 -30.55 30.35 -31.44
C GLY A 811 -30.79 28.85 -31.69
N TYR A 812 -30.20 27.96 -30.91
CA TYR A 812 -30.42 26.51 -31.06
C TYR A 812 -31.87 26.09 -30.79
N TYR A 813 -32.64 26.95 -30.14
CA TYR A 813 -34.05 26.75 -29.82
C TYR A 813 -35.00 27.46 -30.79
N ASP A 814 -34.51 28.15 -31.83
CA ASP A 814 -35.35 28.87 -32.78
C ASP A 814 -36.15 27.89 -33.67
N ASP A 815 -37.41 28.24 -33.97
CA ASP A 815 -38.39 27.35 -34.62
C ASP A 815 -38.33 27.37 -36.17
N GLU A 816 -37.39 28.11 -36.78
CA GLU A 816 -37.34 28.30 -38.23
C GLU A 816 -36.44 27.27 -38.94
N GLY A 817 -37.04 26.41 -39.77
CA GLY A 817 -36.33 25.50 -40.68
C GLY A 817 -36.45 24.00 -40.35
N GLN A 818 -35.96 23.16 -41.28
CA GLN A 818 -35.83 21.71 -41.07
C GLN A 818 -34.79 21.45 -39.99
N PHE A 819 -35.11 20.58 -39.02
CA PHE A 819 -34.19 20.26 -37.92
C PHE A 819 -33.15 19.25 -38.36
N ASP A 820 -31.90 19.70 -38.45
CA ASP A 820 -30.73 18.85 -38.55
C ASP A 820 -29.96 18.88 -37.22
N VAL A 821 -29.64 17.70 -36.68
CA VAL A 821 -28.80 17.56 -35.48
C VAL A 821 -27.43 18.18 -35.75
N THR A 822 -27.02 19.16 -34.94
CA THR A 822 -25.70 19.80 -35.05
C THR A 822 -24.69 19.17 -34.11
N ASP A 823 -23.42 19.13 -34.55
CA ASP A 823 -22.30 18.63 -33.71
C ASP A 823 -22.18 19.43 -32.41
N GLN A 824 -22.45 20.74 -32.45
CA GLN A 824 -22.34 21.64 -31.31
C GLN A 824 -23.35 21.31 -30.19
N LEU A 825 -24.55 20.84 -30.56
CA LEU A 825 -25.54 20.36 -29.59
C LEU A 825 -25.06 19.09 -28.88
N CYS A 826 -24.50 18.16 -29.65
CA CYS A 826 -23.97 16.90 -29.12
C CYS A 826 -22.77 17.14 -28.20
N ILE A 827 -21.86 18.04 -28.58
CA ILE A 827 -20.72 18.45 -27.77
C ILE A 827 -21.19 19.08 -26.46
N ALA A 828 -22.20 19.94 -26.47
CA ALA A 828 -22.73 20.56 -25.25
C ALA A 828 -23.37 19.53 -24.29
N ILE A 829 -24.10 18.54 -24.80
CA ILE A 829 -24.63 17.45 -23.98
C ILE A 829 -23.50 16.60 -23.38
N ASN A 830 -22.47 16.28 -24.18
CA ASN A 830 -21.30 15.54 -23.71
C ASN A 830 -20.48 16.33 -22.69
N ASN A 831 -20.40 17.66 -22.82
CA ASN A 831 -19.75 18.53 -21.85
C ASN A 831 -20.37 18.43 -20.46
N ILE A 832 -21.70 18.54 -20.39
CA ILE A 832 -22.44 18.43 -19.12
C ILE A 832 -22.24 17.04 -18.53
N GLU A 833 -22.32 16.00 -19.35
CA GLU A 833 -22.09 14.62 -18.94
C GLU A 833 -20.65 14.38 -18.43
N GLN A 834 -19.65 14.98 -19.07
CA GLN A 834 -18.25 14.88 -18.65
C GLN A 834 -18.03 15.50 -17.28
N VAL A 835 -18.58 16.69 -17.03
CA VAL A 835 -18.51 17.34 -15.71
C VAL A 835 -19.28 16.53 -14.67
N ARG A 836 -20.45 15.98 -15.02
CA ARG A 836 -21.25 15.09 -14.16
C ARG A 836 -20.46 13.85 -13.73
N ARG A 837 -19.81 13.16 -14.68
CA ARG A 837 -18.95 11.99 -14.40
C ARG A 837 -17.80 12.31 -13.46
N SER A 838 -17.26 13.54 -13.49
CA SER A 838 -16.18 13.96 -12.59
C SER A 838 -16.59 14.02 -11.11
N LEU A 839 -17.89 14.09 -10.81
CA LEU A 839 -18.42 14.08 -9.44
C LEU A 839 -18.31 12.69 -8.79
N ALA A 840 -18.38 11.62 -9.57
CA ALA A 840 -18.38 10.24 -9.06
C ALA A 840 -17.09 9.85 -8.31
N ILE A 841 -15.99 10.59 -8.52
CA ILE A 841 -14.68 10.36 -7.87
C ILE A 841 -14.64 10.98 -6.46
N MET A 842 -15.59 11.87 -6.10
CA MET A 842 -15.59 12.59 -4.82
C MET A 842 -15.58 11.69 -3.57
N PRO A 843 -16.36 10.59 -3.49
CA PRO A 843 -16.39 9.75 -2.29
C PRO A 843 -15.03 9.17 -1.92
N GLU A 844 -14.28 8.69 -2.92
CA GLU A 844 -12.93 8.14 -2.74
C GLU A 844 -11.92 9.26 -2.49
N SER A 845 -11.93 10.29 -3.32
CA SER A 845 -10.93 11.36 -3.25
C SER A 845 -11.03 12.23 -2.00
N LEU A 846 -12.23 12.46 -1.45
CA LEU A 846 -12.44 13.22 -0.22
C LEU A 846 -12.48 12.34 1.05
N GLY A 847 -12.30 11.01 0.91
CA GLY A 847 -12.18 10.09 2.03
C GLY A 847 -13.46 9.92 2.85
N TRP A 848 -14.64 9.88 2.21
CA TRP A 848 -15.93 9.82 2.92
C TRP A 848 -16.04 8.62 3.88
N GLN A 849 -15.48 7.47 3.48
CA GLN A 849 -15.46 6.27 4.33
C GLN A 849 -14.61 6.46 5.60
N ARG A 850 -13.47 7.15 5.50
CA ARG A 850 -12.61 7.46 6.65
C ARG A 850 -13.36 8.34 7.65
N ILE A 851 -14.12 9.31 7.16
CA ILE A 851 -14.93 10.22 7.99
C ILE A 851 -16.10 9.47 8.63
N GLN A 852 -16.79 8.63 7.87
CA GLN A 852 -17.88 7.79 8.39
C GLN A 852 -17.40 6.97 9.59
N VAL A 853 -16.34 6.17 9.41
CA VAL A 853 -15.82 5.30 10.47
C VAL A 853 -15.42 6.12 11.71
N ALA A 854 -14.79 7.28 11.52
CA ALA A 854 -14.42 8.15 12.63
C ALA A 854 -15.65 8.73 13.38
N MET A 855 -16.68 9.16 12.65
CA MET A 855 -17.94 9.66 13.23
C MET A 855 -18.69 8.56 13.98
N GLU A 856 -18.68 7.31 13.49
CA GLU A 856 -19.28 6.16 14.16
C GLU A 856 -18.58 5.84 15.48
N MET A 857 -17.25 5.95 15.52
CA MET A 857 -16.46 5.71 16.72
C MET A 857 -16.68 6.78 17.80
N GLU A 858 -16.79 8.07 17.43
CA GLU A 858 -16.88 9.16 18.40
C GLU A 858 -18.31 9.46 18.86
N TYR A 859 -19.29 9.45 17.93
CA TYR A 859 -20.69 9.84 18.20
C TYR A 859 -21.71 8.71 17.97
N GLY A 860 -21.27 7.52 17.60
CA GLY A 860 -22.11 6.33 17.40
C GLY A 860 -22.58 6.12 15.96
N GLU A 861 -23.10 4.92 15.67
CA GLU A 861 -23.44 4.45 14.31
C GLU A 861 -24.41 5.37 13.54
N MET A 862 -25.37 5.98 14.24
CA MET A 862 -26.34 6.90 13.63
C MET A 862 -25.66 8.18 13.09
N ALA A 863 -24.63 8.69 13.76
CA ALA A 863 -23.91 9.88 13.33
C ALA A 863 -23.09 9.61 12.06
N GLY A 864 -22.47 8.43 11.96
CA GLY A 864 -21.77 7.98 10.77
C GLY A 864 -22.69 7.77 9.57
N ARG A 865 -23.85 7.12 9.77
CA ARG A 865 -24.87 7.01 8.72
C ARG A 865 -25.35 8.38 8.27
N GLN A 866 -25.65 9.28 9.19
CA GLN A 866 -26.13 10.63 8.86
C GLN A 866 -25.10 11.44 8.06
N CYS A 867 -23.80 11.35 8.40
CA CYS A 867 -22.77 12.06 7.64
C CYS A 867 -22.61 11.48 6.23
N GLN A 868 -22.66 10.15 6.08
CA GLN A 868 -22.63 9.48 4.79
C GLN A 868 -23.86 9.86 3.94
N ASP A 869 -25.06 9.76 4.51
CA ASP A 869 -26.33 10.10 3.85
C ASP A 869 -26.33 11.56 3.38
N THR A 870 -25.82 12.48 4.20
CA THR A 870 -25.76 13.91 3.85
C THR A 870 -24.86 14.14 2.62
N LEU A 871 -23.64 13.59 2.62
CA LEU A 871 -22.70 13.74 1.51
C LEU A 871 -23.22 13.08 0.23
N GLN A 872 -23.79 11.87 0.35
CA GLN A 872 -24.40 11.16 -0.78
C GLN A 872 -25.60 11.91 -1.34
N THR A 873 -26.46 12.47 -0.49
CA THR A 873 -27.63 13.25 -0.92
C THR A 873 -27.22 14.52 -1.65
N MET A 874 -26.18 15.23 -1.20
CA MET A 874 -25.65 16.41 -1.90
C MET A 874 -25.18 16.08 -3.32
N MET A 875 -24.45 14.96 -3.47
CA MET A 875 -23.96 14.52 -4.78
C MET A 875 -25.09 13.98 -5.66
N ALA A 876 -26.02 13.20 -5.11
CA ALA A 876 -27.16 12.65 -5.84
C ALA A 876 -28.11 13.76 -6.33
N SER A 877 -28.37 14.77 -5.50
CA SER A 877 -29.17 15.94 -5.89
C SER A 877 -28.53 16.70 -7.05
N ALA A 878 -27.20 16.92 -7.00
CA ALA A 878 -26.50 17.60 -8.08
C ALA A 878 -26.45 16.76 -9.37
N ASP A 879 -26.29 15.43 -9.25
CA ASP A 879 -26.36 14.51 -10.39
C ASP A 879 -27.74 14.58 -11.06
N GLU A 880 -28.82 14.52 -10.27
CA GLU A 880 -30.19 14.64 -10.75
C GLU A 880 -30.44 16.01 -11.42
N ASP A 881 -29.99 17.11 -10.82
CA ASP A 881 -30.10 18.46 -11.41
C ASP A 881 -29.38 18.56 -12.76
N MET A 882 -28.17 17.99 -12.87
CA MET A 882 -27.44 17.96 -14.14
C MET A 882 -28.13 17.07 -15.18
N VAL A 883 -28.68 15.91 -14.78
CA VAL A 883 -29.48 15.06 -15.66
C VAL A 883 -30.73 15.79 -16.13
N ASN A 884 -31.42 16.53 -15.27
CA ASN A 884 -32.58 17.33 -15.63
C ASN A 884 -32.24 18.37 -16.70
N VAL A 885 -31.08 19.04 -16.60
CA VAL A 885 -30.61 19.96 -17.65
C VAL A 885 -30.34 19.22 -18.96
N ILE A 886 -29.70 18.05 -18.92
CA ILE A 886 -29.51 17.20 -20.11
C ILE A 886 -30.86 16.83 -20.72
N GLU A 887 -31.83 16.37 -19.92
CA GLU A 887 -33.16 15.99 -20.37
C GLU A 887 -33.92 17.16 -21.02
N HIS A 888 -33.79 18.38 -20.51
CA HIS A 888 -34.38 19.57 -21.13
C HIS A 888 -33.81 19.81 -22.55
N VAL A 889 -32.50 19.62 -22.74
CA VAL A 889 -31.88 19.73 -24.07
C VAL A 889 -32.32 18.58 -24.98
N VAL A 890 -32.39 17.36 -24.45
CA VAL A 890 -32.83 16.16 -25.17
C VAL A 890 -34.28 16.27 -25.65
N GLN A 891 -35.21 16.65 -24.78
CA GLN A 891 -36.63 16.82 -25.13
C GLN A 891 -36.83 17.84 -26.25
N ARG A 892 -35.97 18.87 -26.33
CA ARG A 892 -36.03 19.83 -27.42
C ARG A 892 -35.68 19.21 -28.77
N VAL A 893 -34.74 18.25 -28.82
CA VAL A 893 -34.39 17.49 -30.03
C VAL A 893 -35.62 16.73 -30.53
N GLY A 894 -36.29 15.97 -29.66
CA GLY A 894 -37.51 15.24 -30.02
C GLY A 894 -38.61 16.17 -30.52
N GLU A 895 -38.86 17.28 -29.82
CA GLU A 895 -39.87 18.27 -30.24
C GLU A 895 -39.54 18.91 -31.60
N ARG A 896 -38.27 19.15 -31.92
CA ARG A 896 -37.87 19.68 -33.23
C ARG A 896 -37.98 18.65 -34.36
N MET A 897 -37.84 17.36 -34.07
CA MET A 897 -38.09 16.28 -35.05
C MET A 897 -39.59 16.05 -35.28
N ARG A 898 -40.45 16.40 -34.32
CA ARG A 898 -41.90 16.13 -34.36
C ARG A 898 -42.61 16.59 -35.64
N PRO A 899 -42.38 17.81 -36.21
CA PRO A 899 -43.05 18.24 -37.43
C PRO A 899 -42.72 17.36 -38.65
N ASP A 900 -41.46 16.96 -38.80
CA ASP A 900 -40.98 16.10 -39.88
C ASP A 900 -41.50 14.67 -39.71
N LEU A 901 -41.43 14.10 -38.50
CA LEU A 901 -42.02 12.79 -38.18
C LEU A 901 -43.52 12.78 -38.53
N ARG A 902 -44.26 13.81 -38.12
CA ARG A 902 -45.68 13.97 -38.46
C ARG A 902 -45.90 14.06 -39.98
N ARG A 903 -45.04 14.77 -40.70
CA ARG A 903 -45.11 14.88 -42.17
C ARG A 903 -44.94 13.52 -42.84
N PHE A 904 -43.91 12.77 -42.45
CA PHE A 904 -43.64 11.43 -43.00
C PHE A 904 -44.75 10.43 -42.66
N LEU A 905 -45.25 10.44 -41.42
CA LEU A 905 -46.37 9.57 -41.02
C LEU A 905 -47.66 9.89 -41.80
N ARG A 906 -47.94 11.15 -42.11
CA ARG A 906 -49.07 11.53 -42.98
C ARG A 906 -48.85 11.06 -44.43
N ALA A 907 -47.63 11.14 -44.94
CA ALA A 907 -47.29 10.63 -46.28
C ALA A 907 -47.51 9.11 -46.36
N LEU A 908 -47.16 8.37 -45.30
CA LEU A 908 -47.39 6.92 -45.19
C LEU A 908 -48.89 6.55 -45.27
N LEU A 909 -49.76 7.37 -44.67
CA LEU A 909 -51.23 7.22 -44.77
C LEU A 909 -51.78 7.59 -46.15
N ALA A 910 -51.14 8.56 -46.83
CA ALA A 910 -51.55 9.03 -48.15
C ALA A 910 -51.06 8.12 -49.30
N ALA A 911 -50.05 7.28 -49.04
CA ALA A 911 -49.53 6.31 -50.00
C ALA A 911 -50.63 5.33 -50.46
N HIS A 912 -50.61 4.99 -51.75
CA HIS A 912 -51.62 4.12 -52.36
C HIS A 912 -51.77 2.80 -51.58
N ILE A 913 -53.00 2.32 -51.31
CA ILE A 913 -53.25 1.22 -50.35
C ILE A 913 -52.62 -0.12 -50.74
N HIS A 914 -52.26 -0.28 -52.02
CA HIS A 914 -51.59 -1.46 -52.57
C HIS A 914 -50.07 -1.29 -52.76
N SER A 915 -49.51 -0.12 -52.43
CA SER A 915 -48.05 0.07 -52.46
C SER A 915 -47.37 -0.87 -51.47
N CYS A 916 -46.12 -1.27 -51.79
CA CYS A 916 -45.28 -1.98 -50.83
C CYS A 916 -45.12 -1.10 -49.58
N ILE A 917 -44.99 -1.75 -48.41
CA ILE A 917 -44.72 -1.01 -47.18
C ILE A 917 -43.31 -0.40 -47.22
N ASP A 918 -42.37 -1.11 -47.83
CA ASP A 918 -40.98 -0.68 -47.97
C ASP A 918 -40.94 0.70 -48.64
N ASP A 919 -41.48 0.83 -49.86
CA ASP A 919 -41.55 2.12 -50.57
C ASP A 919 -42.29 3.23 -49.81
N ALA A 920 -43.26 2.87 -48.96
CA ALA A 920 -44.09 3.84 -48.24
C ALA A 920 -43.44 4.34 -46.94
N ILE A 921 -42.60 3.53 -46.30
CA ILE A 921 -41.91 3.86 -45.05
C ILE A 921 -40.49 4.39 -45.27
N ASP A 922 -39.88 4.10 -46.43
CA ASP A 922 -38.51 4.49 -46.78
C ASP A 922 -38.17 5.96 -46.46
N PRO A 923 -39.00 6.99 -46.76
CA PRO A 923 -38.67 8.37 -46.45
C PRO A 923 -38.54 8.66 -44.95
N LEU A 924 -39.34 7.99 -44.12
CA LEU A 924 -39.24 8.09 -42.65
C LEU A 924 -37.96 7.40 -42.17
N MET A 925 -37.67 6.22 -42.71
CA MET A 925 -36.52 5.42 -42.33
C MET A 925 -35.20 6.09 -42.71
N GLU A 926 -35.10 6.69 -43.89
CA GLU A 926 -33.91 7.43 -44.33
C GLU A 926 -33.63 8.66 -43.45
N TYR A 927 -34.69 9.38 -43.08
CA TYR A 927 -34.60 10.51 -42.14
C TYR A 927 -34.13 10.05 -40.76
N LEU A 928 -34.69 8.96 -40.22
CA LEU A 928 -34.28 8.39 -38.93
C LEU A 928 -32.84 7.86 -38.99
N ASP A 929 -32.47 7.05 -39.99
CA ASP A 929 -31.11 6.50 -40.14
C ASP A 929 -30.06 7.62 -40.16
N THR A 930 -30.27 8.67 -40.96
CA THR A 930 -29.32 9.79 -41.09
C THR A 930 -29.13 10.53 -39.76
N ASN A 931 -30.22 10.87 -39.08
CA ASN A 931 -30.14 11.58 -37.80
C ASN A 931 -29.56 10.70 -36.68
N MET A 932 -29.93 9.41 -36.63
CA MET A 932 -29.44 8.50 -35.60
C MET A 932 -27.95 8.19 -35.75
N ILE A 933 -27.44 8.09 -36.98
CA ILE A 933 -25.99 7.89 -37.22
C ILE A 933 -25.19 9.10 -36.74
N THR A 934 -25.64 10.31 -37.05
CA THR A 934 -25.00 11.54 -36.59
C THR A 934 -25.00 11.62 -35.06
N LEU A 935 -26.15 11.37 -34.43
CA LEU A 935 -26.27 11.33 -32.97
C LEU A 935 -25.37 10.27 -32.34
N HIS A 936 -25.32 9.06 -32.90
CA HIS A 936 -24.47 7.97 -32.42
C HIS A 936 -22.97 8.32 -32.49
N ASN A 937 -22.55 8.92 -33.61
CA ASN A 937 -21.17 9.30 -33.82
C ASN A 937 -20.76 10.45 -32.88
N CYS A 938 -21.65 11.42 -32.64
CA CYS A 938 -21.31 12.64 -31.90
C CYS A 938 -21.62 12.57 -30.39
N LEU A 939 -22.46 11.64 -29.90
CA LEU A 939 -22.81 11.54 -28.46
C LEU A 939 -22.14 10.39 -27.74
N LEU A 940 -22.05 10.52 -26.42
CA LEU A 940 -21.78 9.42 -25.50
C LEU A 940 -22.99 8.47 -25.41
N LYS A 941 -22.76 7.18 -25.14
CA LYS A 941 -23.79 6.12 -25.18
C LYS A 941 -24.98 6.41 -24.26
N SER A 942 -24.74 6.86 -23.03
CA SER A 942 -25.80 7.22 -22.06
C SER A 942 -26.75 8.29 -22.61
N ASN A 943 -26.19 9.32 -23.26
CA ASN A 943 -26.96 10.41 -23.83
C ASN A 943 -27.59 10.04 -25.18
N PHE A 944 -26.92 9.19 -25.96
CA PHE A 944 -27.52 8.61 -27.16
C PHE A 944 -28.78 7.81 -26.82
N ASP A 945 -28.73 6.97 -25.78
CA ASP A 945 -29.89 6.17 -25.36
C ASP A 945 -31.04 7.06 -24.81
N ARG A 946 -30.72 8.12 -24.06
CA ARG A 946 -31.71 9.13 -23.62
C ARG A 946 -32.40 9.81 -24.79
N ILE A 947 -31.65 10.25 -25.80
CA ILE A 947 -32.22 10.87 -27.01
C ILE A 947 -33.02 9.86 -27.82
N LEU A 948 -32.51 8.65 -27.98
CA LEU A 948 -33.18 7.58 -28.70
C LEU A 948 -34.55 7.26 -28.06
N GLN A 949 -34.61 7.23 -26.73
CA GLN A 949 -35.85 7.06 -25.97
C GLN A 949 -36.82 8.24 -26.15
N ASP A 950 -36.34 9.47 -26.09
CA ASP A 950 -37.19 10.66 -26.30
C ASP A 950 -37.79 10.69 -27.71
N ILE A 951 -36.97 10.41 -28.74
CA ILE A 951 -37.44 10.32 -30.13
C ILE A 951 -38.47 9.20 -30.30
N TRP A 952 -38.27 8.04 -29.65
CA TRP A 952 -39.26 6.97 -29.63
C TRP A 952 -40.58 7.43 -28.98
N ILE A 953 -40.52 8.14 -27.86
CA ILE A 953 -41.71 8.70 -27.18
C ILE A 953 -42.46 9.66 -28.10
N VAL A 954 -41.76 10.59 -28.77
CA VAL A 954 -42.36 11.53 -29.72
C VAL A 954 -43.00 10.80 -30.90
N LEU A 955 -42.33 9.78 -31.44
CA LEU A 955 -42.83 8.98 -32.55
C LEU A 955 -44.07 8.18 -32.17
N VAL A 956 -44.06 7.51 -31.02
CA VAL A 956 -45.20 6.77 -30.45
C VAL A 956 -46.37 7.71 -30.19
N ASP A 957 -46.13 8.92 -29.67
CA ASP A 957 -47.17 9.92 -29.44
C ASP A 957 -47.82 10.35 -30.76
N GLU A 958 -47.04 10.67 -31.81
CA GLU A 958 -47.60 11.01 -33.12
C GLU A 958 -48.33 9.83 -33.79
N LEU A 959 -47.82 8.60 -33.63
CA LEU A 959 -48.49 7.38 -34.08
C LEU A 959 -49.80 7.14 -33.32
N SER A 960 -49.86 7.40 -32.02
CA SER A 960 -51.08 7.22 -31.21
C SER A 960 -52.20 8.17 -31.62
N LYS A 961 -51.85 9.40 -32.01
CA LYS A 961 -52.80 10.38 -32.58
C LYS A 961 -53.38 9.88 -33.90
N ILE A 962 -52.60 9.14 -34.68
CA ILE A 962 -53.04 8.52 -35.93
C ILE A 962 -53.88 7.28 -35.65
N ILE A 963 -53.37 6.35 -34.83
CA ILE A 963 -53.94 5.05 -34.45
C ILE A 963 -54.92 5.26 -33.29
N SER A 964 -55.97 6.03 -33.57
CA SER A 964 -57.00 6.35 -32.59
C SER A 964 -58.38 6.07 -33.16
N ASN A 965 -59.31 5.61 -32.31
CA ASN A 965 -60.71 5.43 -32.67
C ASN A 965 -61.40 6.71 -33.17
N LYS A 966 -60.87 7.88 -32.78
CA LYS A 966 -61.35 9.20 -33.23
C LYS A 966 -60.97 9.50 -34.68
N ASN A 967 -59.96 8.83 -35.23
CA ASN A 967 -59.47 9.07 -36.57
C ASN A 967 -60.36 8.36 -37.61
N LYS A 968 -61.37 9.10 -38.10
CA LYS A 968 -62.31 8.61 -39.12
C LYS A 968 -61.63 8.18 -40.43
N ALA A 969 -60.40 8.62 -40.71
CA ALA A 969 -59.69 8.23 -41.93
C ALA A 969 -59.35 6.73 -41.99
N LEU A 970 -59.29 6.07 -40.81
CA LEU A 970 -59.02 4.64 -40.65
C LEU A 970 -60.28 3.77 -40.73
N HIS A 971 -61.46 4.35 -40.50
CA HIS A 971 -62.73 3.61 -40.43
C HIS A 971 -63.00 2.85 -41.74
N GLY A 972 -63.26 1.55 -41.64
CA GLY A 972 -63.57 0.70 -42.79
C GLY A 972 -62.41 0.37 -43.73
N LYS A 973 -61.14 0.54 -43.30
CA LYS A 973 -59.96 0.25 -44.13
C LYS A 973 -59.01 -0.79 -43.47
N PRO A 974 -59.32 -2.10 -43.51
CA PRO A 974 -58.50 -3.14 -42.89
C PRO A 974 -57.05 -3.18 -43.41
N LEU A 975 -56.86 -2.93 -44.71
CA LEU A 975 -55.52 -2.88 -45.33
C LEU A 975 -54.65 -1.73 -44.80
N LEU A 976 -55.27 -0.62 -44.38
CA LEU A 976 -54.54 0.49 -43.77
C LEU A 976 -54.12 0.16 -42.33
N PHE A 977 -54.96 -0.59 -41.59
CA PHE A 977 -54.58 -1.15 -40.29
C PHE A 977 -53.45 -2.18 -40.41
N CYS A 978 -53.45 -3.01 -41.46
CA CYS A 978 -52.33 -3.92 -41.74
C CYS A 978 -51.03 -3.15 -41.95
N ARG A 979 -51.06 -2.10 -42.78
CA ARG A 979 -49.89 -1.24 -42.99
C ARG A 979 -49.39 -0.60 -41.70
N LEU A 980 -50.28 -0.03 -40.90
CA LEU A 980 -49.93 0.60 -39.62
C LEU A 980 -49.36 -0.41 -38.62
N ASN A 981 -49.90 -1.63 -38.59
CA ASN A 981 -49.38 -2.71 -37.75
C ASN A 981 -47.96 -3.13 -38.16
N ASP A 982 -47.72 -3.28 -39.47
CA ASP A 982 -46.40 -3.60 -40.00
C ASP A 982 -45.42 -2.43 -39.78
N THR A 983 -45.87 -1.17 -39.87
CA THR A 983 -45.07 0.02 -39.52
C THR A 983 -44.65 0.01 -38.05
N LEU A 984 -45.56 -0.35 -37.13
CA LEU A 984 -45.22 -0.49 -35.70
C LEU A 984 -44.16 -1.55 -35.44
N ASP A 985 -44.17 -2.65 -36.21
CA ASP A 985 -43.16 -3.72 -36.10
C ASP A 985 -41.82 -3.26 -36.65
N ILE A 986 -41.78 -2.65 -37.84
CA ILE A 986 -40.54 -2.14 -38.46
C ILE A 986 -39.87 -1.09 -37.56
N LEU A 987 -40.65 -0.15 -37.02
CA LEU A 987 -40.13 0.87 -36.11
C LEU A 987 -39.66 0.28 -34.77
N SER A 988 -40.41 -0.67 -34.20
CA SER A 988 -39.97 -1.38 -32.99
C SER A 988 -38.63 -2.10 -33.22
N ASP A 989 -38.48 -2.81 -34.34
CA ASP A 989 -37.26 -3.53 -34.68
C ASP A 989 -36.09 -2.56 -34.93
N PHE A 990 -36.35 -1.42 -35.58
CA PHE A 990 -35.35 -0.36 -35.81
C PHE A 990 -34.78 0.22 -34.52
N PHE A 991 -35.64 0.62 -33.57
CA PHE A 991 -35.19 1.20 -32.30
C PHE A 991 -34.64 0.13 -31.33
N TYR A 992 -34.98 -1.15 -31.52
CA TYR A 992 -34.40 -2.28 -30.78
C TYR A 992 -32.96 -2.58 -31.24
N ALA A 993 -32.71 -2.50 -32.55
CA ALA A 993 -31.40 -2.67 -33.17
C ALA A 993 -30.60 -3.88 -32.67
N ASP A 994 -31.20 -5.08 -32.69
CA ASP A 994 -30.59 -6.33 -32.24
C ASP A 994 -29.94 -6.24 -30.83
N THR A 995 -30.67 -5.71 -29.85
CA THR A 995 -30.24 -5.44 -28.46
C THR A 995 -29.27 -4.28 -28.24
N LYS A 996 -28.82 -3.61 -29.32
CA LYS A 996 -27.87 -2.48 -29.22
C LYS A 996 -28.57 -1.12 -29.06
N GLY A 997 -29.88 -1.07 -29.30
CA GLY A 997 -30.74 0.11 -29.11
C GLY A 997 -31.51 0.08 -27.78
N LEU A 998 -32.79 0.44 -27.82
CA LEU A 998 -33.66 0.46 -26.64
C LEU A 998 -34.11 -0.95 -26.25
N ALA A 999 -34.25 -1.19 -24.94
CA ALA A 999 -34.77 -2.45 -24.45
C ALA A 999 -36.26 -2.63 -24.79
N LEU A 1000 -36.68 -3.88 -25.05
CA LEU A 1000 -38.08 -4.22 -25.37
C LEU A 1000 -39.11 -3.69 -24.35
N PRO A 1001 -38.87 -3.71 -23.02
CA PRO A 1001 -39.81 -3.14 -22.06
C PRO A 1001 -40.02 -1.63 -22.22
N THR A 1002 -38.99 -0.89 -22.66
CA THR A 1002 -39.06 0.56 -22.92
C THR A 1002 -39.82 0.83 -24.23
N LEU A 1003 -39.60 -0.01 -25.25
CA LEU A 1003 -40.28 0.09 -26.54
C LEU A 1003 -41.76 -0.28 -26.44
N HIS A 1004 -42.07 -1.43 -25.84
CA HIS A 1004 -43.42 -1.98 -25.67
C HIS A 1004 -44.10 -1.43 -24.43
N ASN A 1005 -44.10 -0.11 -24.32
CA ASN A 1005 -44.81 0.60 -23.27
C ASN A 1005 -46.35 0.46 -23.42
N ALA A 1006 -47.10 0.89 -22.41
CA ALA A 1006 -48.56 0.75 -22.40
C ALA A 1006 -49.24 1.34 -23.65
N THR A 1007 -48.79 2.51 -24.11
CA THR A 1007 -49.32 3.19 -25.31
C THR A 1007 -49.06 2.38 -26.58
N TYR A 1008 -47.86 1.83 -26.74
CA TYR A 1008 -47.51 0.96 -27.86
C TYR A 1008 -48.40 -0.29 -27.88
N MET A 1009 -48.56 -0.95 -26.74
CA MET A 1009 -49.37 -2.17 -26.63
C MET A 1009 -50.85 -1.91 -26.90
N GLU A 1010 -51.38 -0.76 -26.47
CA GLU A 1010 -52.75 -0.34 -26.79
C GLU A 1010 -52.94 -0.14 -28.30
N MET A 1011 -52.03 0.58 -28.95
CA MET A 1011 -52.07 0.77 -30.41
C MET A 1011 -51.92 -0.54 -31.17
N LYS A 1012 -51.02 -1.43 -30.73
CA LYS A 1012 -50.79 -2.74 -31.34
C LYS A 1012 -52.06 -3.60 -31.26
N SER A 1013 -52.64 -3.70 -30.07
CA SER A 1013 -53.91 -4.40 -29.86
C SER A 1013 -55.04 -3.81 -30.70
N TYR A 1014 -55.15 -2.48 -30.78
CA TYR A 1014 -56.17 -1.79 -31.58
C TYR A 1014 -56.00 -2.01 -33.08
N THR A 1015 -54.77 -2.00 -33.60
CA THR A 1015 -54.50 -2.26 -35.03
C THR A 1015 -54.79 -3.71 -35.40
N GLU A 1016 -54.24 -4.69 -34.68
CA GLU A 1016 -54.44 -6.14 -34.91
C GLU A 1016 -55.93 -6.51 -34.95
N SER A 1017 -56.66 -5.97 -34.00
CA SER A 1017 -58.11 -6.01 -33.86
C SER A 1017 -58.86 -5.59 -35.14
N ASN A 1018 -58.40 -4.56 -35.85
CA ASN A 1018 -59.08 -3.97 -37.00
C ASN A 1018 -58.57 -4.48 -38.36
N MET A 1019 -57.62 -5.41 -38.39
CA MET A 1019 -57.02 -5.98 -39.62
C MET A 1019 -57.93 -6.97 -40.35
N ALA A 1020 -58.84 -7.65 -39.65
CA ALA A 1020 -59.71 -8.67 -40.24
C ALA A 1020 -60.74 -8.06 -41.22
N ASP A 1021 -61.14 -8.79 -42.25
CA ASP A 1021 -62.18 -8.31 -43.17
C ASP A 1021 -63.60 -8.45 -42.58
N THR A 1022 -64.61 -7.91 -43.27
CA THR A 1022 -65.97 -7.84 -42.72
C THR A 1022 -66.62 -9.22 -42.61
N HIS A 1023 -66.33 -10.12 -43.55
CA HIS A 1023 -66.86 -11.47 -43.52
C HIS A 1023 -66.20 -12.27 -42.39
N GLU A 1024 -64.87 -12.18 -42.25
CA GLU A 1024 -64.13 -12.82 -41.15
C GLU A 1024 -64.65 -12.38 -39.77
N LEU A 1025 -64.95 -11.09 -39.59
CA LEU A 1025 -65.53 -10.57 -38.35
C LEU A 1025 -66.95 -11.09 -38.08
N ILE A 1026 -67.76 -11.30 -39.11
CA ILE A 1026 -69.11 -11.87 -38.98
C ILE A 1026 -69.05 -13.37 -38.68
N GLU A 1027 -68.18 -14.13 -39.34
CA GLU A 1027 -67.94 -15.55 -39.04
C GLU A 1027 -67.45 -15.73 -37.61
N ALA A 1028 -66.51 -14.87 -37.18
CA ALA A 1028 -66.03 -14.82 -35.80
C ALA A 1028 -67.15 -14.55 -34.79
N PHE A 1029 -68.05 -13.61 -35.10
CA PHE A 1029 -69.18 -13.30 -34.24
C PHE A 1029 -70.08 -14.51 -34.03
N TYR A 1030 -70.45 -15.22 -35.10
CA TYR A 1030 -71.31 -16.41 -34.99
C TYR A 1030 -70.58 -17.60 -34.35
N GLY A 1031 -69.28 -17.78 -34.63
CA GLY A 1031 -68.46 -18.77 -33.94
C GLY A 1031 -68.45 -18.56 -32.43
N GLN A 1032 -68.30 -17.32 -31.95
CA GLN A 1032 -68.38 -16.99 -30.53
C GLN A 1032 -69.77 -17.30 -29.96
N LYS A 1033 -70.84 -16.99 -30.69
CA LYS A 1033 -72.22 -17.27 -30.24
C LYS A 1033 -72.52 -18.76 -30.11
N LEU A 1034 -71.96 -19.57 -31.01
CA LEU A 1034 -72.05 -21.04 -30.94
C LEU A 1034 -71.36 -21.59 -29.69
N GLN A 1035 -70.11 -21.16 -29.45
CA GLN A 1035 -69.34 -21.58 -28.28
C GLN A 1035 -70.07 -21.25 -26.96
N GLU A 1036 -70.61 -20.02 -26.85
CA GLU A 1036 -71.36 -19.61 -25.67
C GLU A 1036 -72.62 -20.47 -25.44
N VAL A 1037 -73.28 -20.97 -26.50
CA VAL A 1037 -74.44 -21.88 -26.36
C VAL A 1037 -73.97 -23.27 -25.93
N GLU A 1038 -72.90 -23.78 -26.53
CA GLU A 1038 -72.30 -25.08 -26.19
C GLU A 1038 -71.86 -25.13 -24.72
N GLU A 1039 -71.18 -24.08 -24.23
CA GLU A 1039 -70.78 -23.96 -22.82
C GLU A 1039 -71.99 -23.99 -21.85
N ILE A 1040 -73.12 -23.39 -22.22
CA ILE A 1040 -74.34 -23.44 -21.38
C ILE A 1040 -74.92 -24.87 -21.37
N ILE A 1041 -74.93 -25.55 -22.52
CA ILE A 1041 -75.40 -26.93 -22.62
C ILE A 1041 -74.49 -27.87 -21.81
N GLU A 1042 -73.17 -27.76 -21.95
CA GLU A 1042 -72.19 -28.60 -21.24
C GLU A 1042 -72.21 -28.36 -19.73
N SER A 1043 -72.47 -27.12 -19.29
CA SER A 1043 -72.53 -26.79 -17.87
C SER A 1043 -73.83 -27.25 -17.17
N ASN A 1044 -74.79 -27.84 -17.90
CA ASN A 1044 -76.11 -28.25 -17.40
C ASN A 1044 -76.84 -27.13 -16.64
N LYS A 1045 -76.56 -25.86 -16.95
CA LYS A 1045 -77.26 -24.71 -16.35
C LYS A 1045 -78.62 -24.56 -17.01
N GLU A 1046 -79.69 -24.59 -16.22
CA GLU A 1046 -81.02 -24.25 -16.73
C GLU A 1046 -81.06 -22.78 -17.19
N SER A 1047 -81.56 -22.53 -18.40
CA SER A 1047 -81.75 -21.16 -18.88
C SER A 1047 -82.95 -20.52 -18.21
N LEU A 1048 -82.76 -19.31 -17.68
CA LEU A 1048 -83.81 -18.48 -17.08
C LEU A 1048 -84.87 -18.03 -18.09
N LEU A 1049 -84.59 -18.14 -19.39
CA LEU A 1049 -85.48 -17.72 -20.48
C LEU A 1049 -86.17 -18.90 -21.17
N GLY A 1050 -85.93 -20.11 -20.68
CA GLY A 1050 -86.46 -21.35 -21.24
C GLY A 1050 -85.52 -22.04 -22.21
N THR A 1051 -85.97 -23.19 -22.69
CA THR A 1051 -85.21 -24.07 -23.60
C THR A 1051 -86.06 -24.43 -24.80
N LEU A 1052 -85.51 -24.25 -26.01
CA LEU A 1052 -86.14 -24.59 -27.28
C LEU A 1052 -85.57 -25.93 -27.78
N THR A 1053 -86.44 -26.89 -28.09
CA THR A 1053 -86.00 -28.23 -28.54
C THR A 1053 -86.20 -28.38 -30.04
N VAL A 1054 -85.15 -28.81 -30.74
CA VAL A 1054 -85.18 -29.07 -32.18
C VAL A 1054 -84.61 -30.44 -32.53
N LYS A 1055 -85.07 -31.04 -33.63
CA LYS A 1055 -84.41 -32.18 -34.28
C LYS A 1055 -83.94 -31.74 -35.66
N CYS A 1056 -82.66 -31.93 -35.96
CA CYS A 1056 -82.11 -31.55 -37.26
C CYS A 1056 -81.33 -32.71 -37.88
N TYR A 1057 -81.48 -32.90 -39.18
CA TYR A 1057 -80.59 -33.75 -39.97
C TYR A 1057 -80.43 -33.18 -41.38
N TYR A 1058 -79.38 -33.60 -42.06
CA TYR A 1058 -79.15 -33.25 -43.45
C TYR A 1058 -79.51 -34.42 -44.36
N ASN A 1059 -80.37 -34.17 -45.34
CA ASN A 1059 -80.80 -35.16 -46.32
C ASN A 1059 -79.91 -35.10 -47.57
N ASP A 1060 -79.03 -36.09 -47.71
CA ASP A 1060 -78.09 -36.20 -48.83
C ASP A 1060 -78.76 -36.40 -50.20
N VAL A 1061 -79.97 -36.94 -50.21
CA VAL A 1061 -80.70 -37.25 -51.46
C VAL A 1061 -81.33 -35.99 -52.03
N THR A 1062 -81.95 -35.18 -51.17
CA THR A 1062 -82.63 -33.95 -51.59
C THR A 1062 -81.72 -32.73 -51.51
N ASN A 1063 -80.56 -32.80 -50.87
CA ASN A 1063 -79.69 -31.66 -50.53
C ASN A 1063 -80.41 -30.60 -49.69
N HIS A 1064 -81.20 -31.05 -48.72
CA HIS A 1064 -81.92 -30.17 -47.80
C HIS A 1064 -81.47 -30.39 -46.36
N LEU A 1065 -81.37 -29.30 -45.61
CA LEU A 1065 -81.33 -29.32 -44.15
C LEU A 1065 -82.77 -29.41 -43.63
N CYS A 1066 -83.10 -30.52 -42.99
CA CYS A 1066 -84.42 -30.81 -42.45
C CYS A 1066 -84.44 -30.55 -40.95
N ILE A 1067 -85.30 -29.65 -40.49
CA ILE A 1067 -85.41 -29.19 -39.10
C ILE A 1067 -86.83 -29.45 -38.61
N MET A 1068 -86.99 -30.03 -37.43
CA MET A 1068 -88.27 -30.16 -36.74
C MET A 1068 -88.19 -29.35 -35.45
N LEU A 1069 -89.01 -28.31 -35.37
CA LEU A 1069 -89.23 -27.52 -34.17
C LEU A 1069 -90.20 -28.29 -33.28
N VAL A 1070 -89.72 -28.81 -32.15
CA VAL A 1070 -90.50 -29.72 -31.29
C VAL A 1070 -91.35 -28.91 -30.32
N ASN A 1071 -90.70 -28.28 -29.33
CA ASN A 1071 -91.36 -27.49 -28.30
C ASN A 1071 -90.40 -26.45 -27.71
N ALA A 1072 -90.95 -25.51 -26.94
CA ALA A 1072 -90.18 -24.76 -25.95
C ALA A 1072 -90.69 -25.07 -24.54
N LYS A 1073 -89.83 -24.92 -23.53
CA LYS A 1073 -90.18 -25.14 -22.11
C LYS A 1073 -89.66 -24.01 -21.24
N ASN A 1074 -90.44 -23.65 -20.22
CA ASN A 1074 -90.08 -22.64 -19.21
C ASN A 1074 -89.72 -21.28 -19.83
N ILE A 1075 -90.43 -20.86 -20.88
CA ILE A 1075 -90.17 -19.55 -21.49
C ILE A 1075 -90.64 -18.43 -20.55
N THR A 1076 -89.98 -17.28 -20.60
CA THR A 1076 -90.34 -16.14 -19.74
C THR A 1076 -91.61 -15.48 -20.26
N PRO A 1077 -92.70 -15.41 -19.48
CA PRO A 1077 -93.92 -14.73 -19.90
C PRO A 1077 -93.67 -13.23 -20.09
N LYS A 1078 -94.21 -12.67 -21.18
CA LYS A 1078 -94.11 -11.22 -21.49
C LYS A 1078 -95.43 -10.49 -21.30
N ASP A 1079 -96.55 -11.15 -21.50
CA ASP A 1079 -97.85 -10.53 -21.29
C ASP A 1079 -98.18 -10.30 -19.81
N ARG A 1080 -99.02 -9.29 -19.56
CA ARG A 1080 -99.59 -9.01 -18.23
C ARG A 1080 -100.44 -10.17 -17.68
N SER A 1081 -100.86 -11.10 -18.54
CA SER A 1081 -101.60 -12.31 -18.19
C SER A 1081 -100.74 -13.35 -17.46
N GLY A 1082 -99.41 -13.21 -17.51
CA GLY A 1082 -98.47 -14.22 -17.01
C GLY A 1082 -98.27 -15.40 -17.97
N MET A 1083 -98.78 -15.30 -19.20
CA MET A 1083 -98.59 -16.25 -20.31
C MET A 1083 -97.94 -15.52 -21.50
N SER A 1084 -97.66 -16.21 -22.59
CA SER A 1084 -97.17 -15.63 -23.85
C SER A 1084 -97.81 -16.34 -25.06
N ASP A 1085 -97.77 -15.70 -26.22
CA ASP A 1085 -98.16 -16.21 -27.54
C ASP A 1085 -96.92 -16.52 -28.42
N PRO A 1086 -96.05 -17.48 -28.02
CA PRO A 1086 -94.74 -17.68 -28.64
C PRO A 1086 -94.80 -18.19 -30.08
N TYR A 1087 -93.88 -17.69 -30.91
CA TYR A 1087 -93.51 -18.24 -32.22
C TYR A 1087 -92.00 -18.10 -32.49
N VAL A 1088 -91.47 -18.95 -33.37
CA VAL A 1088 -90.04 -18.99 -33.69
C VAL A 1088 -89.78 -18.61 -35.15
N ILE A 1089 -88.80 -17.75 -35.36
CA ILE A 1089 -88.19 -17.47 -36.66
C ILE A 1089 -86.90 -18.28 -36.78
N LEU A 1090 -86.78 -19.05 -37.86
CA LEU A 1090 -85.62 -19.86 -38.21
C LEU A 1090 -84.86 -19.23 -39.36
N GLU A 1091 -83.58 -18.93 -39.16
CA GLU A 1091 -82.69 -18.36 -40.17
C GLU A 1091 -81.35 -19.11 -40.24
N LEU A 1092 -80.77 -19.25 -41.44
CA LEU A 1092 -79.39 -19.71 -41.58
C LEU A 1092 -78.43 -18.52 -41.61
N GLN A 1093 -77.34 -18.61 -40.85
CA GLN A 1093 -76.33 -17.56 -40.72
C GLN A 1093 -74.92 -18.14 -40.87
N PRO A 1094 -73.93 -17.37 -41.38
CA PRO A 1094 -74.04 -16.00 -41.89
C PRO A 1094 -74.77 -15.90 -43.24
N SER A 1095 -75.51 -14.81 -43.47
CA SER A 1095 -76.32 -14.62 -44.68
C SER A 1095 -75.54 -14.64 -46.01
N PHE A 1096 -74.27 -14.24 -46.04
CA PHE A 1096 -73.44 -14.30 -47.25
C PHE A 1096 -73.04 -15.73 -47.63
N VAL A 1097 -73.06 -16.67 -46.68
CA VAL A 1097 -72.87 -18.11 -46.93
C VAL A 1097 -74.16 -18.74 -47.46
N PHE A 1098 -75.30 -18.24 -47.00
CA PHE A 1098 -76.65 -18.73 -47.32
C PHE A 1098 -77.51 -17.70 -48.07
N PRO A 1099 -77.06 -17.16 -49.23
CA PRO A 1099 -77.75 -16.05 -49.90
C PRO A 1099 -79.14 -16.41 -50.44
N LYS A 1100 -79.42 -17.71 -50.62
CA LYS A 1100 -80.69 -18.24 -51.16
C LYS A 1100 -81.68 -18.68 -50.08
N SER A 1101 -81.30 -18.65 -48.80
CA SER A 1101 -82.20 -19.07 -47.72
C SER A 1101 -83.02 -17.89 -47.19
N SER A 1102 -84.34 -17.95 -47.31
CA SER A 1102 -85.25 -17.01 -46.66
C SER A 1102 -85.59 -17.46 -45.23
N PRO A 1103 -85.72 -16.54 -44.26
CA PRO A 1103 -86.26 -16.84 -42.92
C PRO A 1103 -87.59 -17.60 -42.98
N ARG A 1104 -87.80 -18.56 -42.08
CA ARG A 1104 -89.06 -19.29 -41.91
C ARG A 1104 -89.68 -18.93 -40.57
N LYS A 1105 -91.01 -18.80 -40.50
CA LYS A 1105 -91.78 -18.47 -39.29
C LYS A 1105 -92.68 -19.65 -38.92
N SER A 1106 -92.68 -20.06 -37.66
CA SER A 1106 -93.61 -21.07 -37.14
C SER A 1106 -95.02 -20.50 -36.95
N LYS A 1107 -95.99 -21.37 -36.65
CA LYS A 1107 -97.28 -20.93 -36.14
C LYS A 1107 -97.10 -20.30 -34.75
N ILE A 1108 -98.04 -19.43 -34.42
CA ILE A 1108 -98.19 -18.79 -33.12
C ILE A 1108 -99.00 -19.74 -32.23
N VAL A 1109 -98.45 -20.09 -31.07
CA VAL A 1109 -99.14 -20.92 -30.07
C VAL A 1109 -99.61 -20.00 -28.96
N LYS A 1110 -100.92 -19.96 -28.70
CA LYS A 1110 -101.51 -18.96 -27.80
C LYS A 1110 -101.46 -19.35 -26.33
N GLU A 1111 -101.33 -18.35 -25.46
CA GLU A 1111 -101.48 -18.41 -24.01
C GLU A 1111 -100.72 -19.59 -23.36
N THR A 1112 -99.42 -19.72 -23.64
CA THR A 1112 -98.59 -20.81 -23.09
C THR A 1112 -97.14 -20.41 -22.85
N VAL A 1113 -96.55 -20.91 -21.77
CA VAL A 1113 -95.09 -20.84 -21.50
C VAL A 1113 -94.35 -22.16 -21.84
N HIS A 1114 -95.09 -23.12 -22.42
CA HIS A 1114 -94.60 -24.41 -22.88
C HIS A 1114 -95.18 -24.78 -24.26
N PRO A 1115 -94.92 -23.99 -25.31
CA PRO A 1115 -95.50 -24.22 -26.63
C PRO A 1115 -95.02 -25.55 -27.23
N LEU A 1116 -95.98 -26.31 -27.76
CA LEU A 1116 -95.72 -27.45 -28.62
C LEU A 1116 -95.93 -27.01 -30.07
N PHE A 1117 -94.86 -27.05 -30.87
CA PHE A 1117 -94.91 -26.62 -32.27
C PHE A 1117 -95.13 -27.83 -33.20
N ASP A 1118 -94.28 -28.86 -33.07
CA ASP A 1118 -94.23 -30.03 -33.95
C ASP A 1118 -94.27 -29.66 -35.46
N GLU A 1119 -93.51 -28.62 -35.83
CA GLU A 1119 -93.44 -28.09 -37.19
C GLU A 1119 -92.12 -28.44 -37.89
N THR A 1120 -92.18 -28.85 -39.15
CA THR A 1120 -91.01 -29.19 -39.96
C THR A 1120 -90.69 -28.13 -40.99
N PHE A 1121 -89.41 -27.80 -41.13
CA PHE A 1121 -88.86 -26.82 -42.06
C PHE A 1121 -87.72 -27.44 -42.87
N GLU A 1122 -87.64 -27.07 -44.14
CA GLU A 1122 -86.57 -27.51 -45.03
C GLU A 1122 -85.85 -26.32 -45.67
N PHE A 1123 -84.51 -26.38 -45.68
CA PHE A 1123 -83.66 -25.37 -46.31
C PHE A 1123 -82.78 -26.02 -47.40
N PRO A 1124 -82.84 -25.56 -48.66
CA PRO A 1124 -81.97 -26.06 -49.72
C PRO A 1124 -80.55 -25.51 -49.54
N VAL A 1125 -79.63 -26.33 -49.04
CA VAL A 1125 -78.23 -25.94 -48.75
C VAL A 1125 -77.25 -27.08 -49.04
N THR A 1126 -76.00 -26.75 -49.35
CA THR A 1126 -74.92 -27.73 -49.58
C THR A 1126 -74.18 -28.07 -48.29
N LYS A 1127 -73.53 -29.24 -48.23
CA LYS A 1127 -72.68 -29.61 -47.09
C LYS A 1127 -71.53 -28.63 -46.86
N ASP A 1128 -70.93 -28.10 -47.92
CA ASP A 1128 -69.82 -27.15 -47.81
C ASP A 1128 -70.26 -25.84 -47.17
N GLN A 1129 -71.46 -25.35 -47.49
CA GLN A 1129 -72.04 -24.20 -46.80
C GLN A 1129 -72.28 -24.48 -45.31
N CYS A 1130 -72.77 -25.68 -44.97
CA CYS A 1130 -72.93 -26.09 -43.57
C CYS A 1130 -71.60 -26.21 -42.82
N LYS A 1131 -70.50 -26.51 -43.52
CA LYS A 1131 -69.14 -26.62 -42.97
C LYS A 1131 -68.40 -25.29 -42.87
N ASN A 1132 -68.97 -24.18 -43.36
CA ASN A 1132 -68.28 -22.89 -43.27
C ASN A 1132 -68.14 -22.43 -41.80
N ARG A 1133 -67.11 -21.63 -41.52
CA ARG A 1133 -66.83 -21.10 -40.18
C ARG A 1133 -68.01 -20.24 -39.71
N GLY A 1134 -68.50 -20.53 -38.51
CA GLY A 1134 -69.64 -19.81 -37.92
C GLY A 1134 -71.00 -20.13 -38.57
N ALA A 1135 -71.08 -21.11 -39.47
CA ALA A 1135 -72.34 -21.56 -40.06
C ALA A 1135 -73.28 -22.13 -38.98
N CYS A 1136 -74.42 -21.48 -38.75
CA CYS A 1136 -75.38 -21.84 -37.72
C CYS A 1136 -76.84 -21.68 -38.17
N LEU A 1137 -77.70 -22.45 -37.53
CA LEU A 1137 -79.14 -22.21 -37.48
C LEU A 1137 -79.41 -21.24 -36.32
N HIS A 1138 -79.90 -20.04 -36.65
CA HIS A 1138 -80.31 -19.02 -35.70
C HIS A 1138 -81.82 -19.12 -35.48
N LEU A 1139 -82.21 -19.40 -34.24
CA LEU A 1139 -83.59 -19.54 -33.81
C LEU A 1139 -83.94 -18.33 -32.94
N ILE A 1140 -84.94 -17.55 -33.35
CA ILE A 1140 -85.36 -16.32 -32.66
C ILE A 1140 -86.81 -16.49 -32.23
N MET A 1141 -87.07 -16.49 -30.93
CA MET A 1141 -88.39 -16.64 -30.36
C MET A 1141 -88.97 -15.29 -29.98
N TYR A 1142 -90.21 -15.06 -30.41
CA TYR A 1142 -90.98 -13.85 -30.19
C TYR A 1142 -92.31 -14.19 -29.52
N ASP A 1143 -92.78 -13.26 -28.70
CA ASP A 1143 -94.17 -13.20 -28.26
C ASP A 1143 -95.00 -12.40 -29.29
N HIS A 1144 -96.19 -12.87 -29.64
CA HIS A 1144 -97.02 -12.19 -30.63
C HIS A 1144 -98.01 -11.22 -30.00
N ASP A 1145 -97.85 -9.93 -30.30
CA ASP A 1145 -98.74 -8.88 -29.79
C ASP A 1145 -99.79 -8.46 -30.82
N VAL A 1146 -101.06 -8.40 -30.38
CA VAL A 1146 -102.17 -7.88 -31.22
C VAL A 1146 -102.06 -6.37 -31.44
N ILE A 1147 -101.48 -5.63 -30.48
CA ILE A 1147 -101.29 -4.18 -30.53
C ILE A 1147 -99.84 -3.86 -30.16
N GLY A 1148 -99.03 -3.47 -31.15
CA GLY A 1148 -97.64 -3.11 -30.94
C GLY A 1148 -96.69 -3.89 -31.84
N SER A 1149 -95.46 -4.06 -31.39
CA SER A 1149 -94.47 -4.90 -32.07
C SER A 1149 -94.14 -6.10 -31.20
N ASP A 1150 -94.21 -7.29 -31.77
CA ASP A 1150 -93.82 -8.55 -31.13
C ASP A 1150 -92.53 -8.45 -30.28
N ASP A 1151 -92.64 -8.82 -29.01
CA ASP A 1151 -91.57 -8.77 -28.02
C ASP A 1151 -90.60 -9.96 -28.15
N LEU A 1152 -89.30 -9.71 -27.99
CA LEU A 1152 -88.31 -10.79 -28.07
C LEU A 1152 -88.26 -11.58 -26.75
N GLU A 1153 -88.57 -12.87 -26.82
CA GLU A 1153 -88.43 -13.79 -25.69
C GLU A 1153 -86.99 -14.33 -25.55
N GLY A 1154 -86.34 -14.62 -26.67
CA GLY A 1154 -84.95 -15.05 -26.68
C GLY A 1154 -84.46 -15.49 -28.06
N GLU A 1155 -83.15 -15.63 -28.21
CA GLU A 1155 -82.50 -16.26 -29.36
C GLU A 1155 -81.68 -17.48 -28.93
N THR A 1156 -81.41 -18.39 -29.84
CA THR A 1156 -80.43 -19.48 -29.64
C THR A 1156 -79.81 -19.88 -30.98
N PHE A 1157 -78.71 -20.63 -30.93
CA PHE A 1157 -77.90 -20.97 -32.09
C PHE A 1157 -77.55 -22.46 -32.07
N LEU A 1158 -77.59 -23.09 -33.24
CA LEU A 1158 -77.16 -24.48 -33.43
C LEU A 1158 -76.11 -24.55 -34.53
N SER A 1159 -74.97 -25.19 -34.26
CA SER A 1159 -73.91 -25.43 -35.25
C SER A 1159 -74.44 -26.31 -36.38
N LEU A 1160 -74.27 -25.88 -37.63
CA LEU A 1160 -74.61 -26.71 -38.79
C LEU A 1160 -73.57 -27.79 -39.06
N GLN A 1161 -72.33 -27.59 -38.60
CA GLN A 1161 -71.22 -28.52 -38.80
C GLN A 1161 -71.45 -29.84 -38.08
N ASP A 1162 -72.16 -29.79 -36.95
CA ASP A 1162 -72.40 -30.94 -36.07
C ASP A 1162 -73.68 -31.71 -36.37
N ILE A 1163 -74.43 -31.28 -37.39
CA ILE A 1163 -75.71 -31.90 -37.74
C ILE A 1163 -75.48 -33.30 -38.35
N PRO A 1164 -76.23 -34.33 -37.91
CA PRO A 1164 -76.21 -35.65 -38.54
C PRO A 1164 -76.52 -35.56 -40.04
N GLY A 1165 -75.68 -36.17 -40.88
CA GLY A 1165 -75.70 -36.03 -42.35
C GLY A 1165 -74.65 -35.03 -42.86
N VAL A 1166 -74.31 -33.99 -42.09
CA VAL A 1166 -73.20 -33.05 -42.40
C VAL A 1166 -71.88 -33.55 -41.82
N LYS A 1167 -71.86 -33.86 -40.50
CA LYS A 1167 -70.68 -34.35 -39.77
C LYS A 1167 -70.29 -35.77 -40.17
N GLN A 1168 -71.30 -36.63 -40.31
CA GLN A 1168 -71.19 -38.05 -40.61
C GLN A 1168 -72.40 -38.50 -41.43
N ALA A 1169 -72.28 -39.58 -42.21
CA ALA A 1169 -73.42 -40.17 -42.92
C ALA A 1169 -74.53 -40.56 -41.93
N PHE A 1170 -75.79 -40.33 -42.31
CA PHE A 1170 -76.93 -40.47 -41.41
C PHE A 1170 -78.16 -40.98 -42.17
N GLU A 1171 -78.98 -41.80 -41.51
CA GLU A 1171 -80.26 -42.26 -42.06
C GLU A 1171 -81.29 -41.13 -41.98
N SER A 1172 -81.68 -40.58 -43.14
CA SER A 1172 -82.55 -39.41 -43.31
C SER A 1172 -83.98 -39.55 -42.74
N SER A 1173 -84.13 -39.67 -41.42
CA SER A 1173 -85.41 -39.81 -40.73
C SER A 1173 -85.41 -39.17 -39.34
N TYR A 1174 -86.45 -38.41 -39.01
CA TYR A 1174 -86.64 -37.79 -37.68
C TYR A 1174 -86.76 -38.79 -36.53
N ALA A 1175 -87.09 -40.07 -36.82
CA ALA A 1175 -87.12 -41.14 -35.82
C ALA A 1175 -85.72 -41.49 -35.31
N ALA A 1176 -84.71 -41.39 -36.17
CA ALA A 1176 -83.31 -41.66 -35.85
C ALA A 1176 -82.58 -40.43 -35.27
N VAL A 1177 -83.19 -39.24 -35.32
CA VAL A 1177 -82.58 -37.98 -34.86
C VAL A 1177 -82.87 -37.72 -33.38
N LYS A 1178 -81.80 -37.50 -32.61
CA LYS A 1178 -81.90 -37.06 -31.22
C LYS A 1178 -82.40 -35.61 -31.16
N ALA A 1179 -83.34 -35.34 -30.26
CA ALA A 1179 -83.77 -33.98 -29.95
C ALA A 1179 -82.66 -33.22 -29.21
N VAL A 1180 -82.36 -32.01 -29.68
CA VAL A 1180 -81.34 -31.13 -29.13
C VAL A 1180 -82.05 -30.01 -28.35
N PRO A 1181 -81.93 -29.98 -27.01
CA PRO A 1181 -82.41 -28.86 -26.20
C PRO A 1181 -81.43 -27.70 -26.33
N LEU A 1182 -81.91 -26.54 -26.78
CA LEU A 1182 -81.13 -25.33 -26.97
C LEU A 1182 -81.58 -24.25 -25.98
N PRO A 1183 -80.72 -23.83 -25.04
CA PRO A 1183 -81.06 -22.79 -24.08
C PRO A 1183 -81.29 -21.45 -24.79
N LEU A 1184 -82.35 -20.75 -24.42
CA LEU A 1184 -82.65 -19.41 -24.93
C LEU A 1184 -81.80 -18.37 -24.19
N ARG A 1185 -81.40 -17.32 -24.90
CA ARG A 1185 -80.61 -16.22 -24.37
C ARG A 1185 -81.11 -14.88 -24.93
N LEU A 1186 -80.96 -13.81 -24.14
CA LEU A 1186 -81.17 -12.47 -24.68
C LEU A 1186 -79.98 -12.06 -25.56
N PRO A 1187 -80.21 -11.29 -26.64
CA PRO A 1187 -79.12 -10.60 -27.31
C PRO A 1187 -78.46 -9.63 -26.32
N GLU A 1188 -77.19 -9.87 -26.00
CA GLU A 1188 -76.50 -9.13 -24.95
C GLU A 1188 -76.28 -7.65 -25.30
N LYS A 1189 -76.30 -6.81 -24.26
CA LYS A 1189 -76.30 -5.36 -24.38
C LYS A 1189 -74.89 -4.75 -24.51
N ASN A 1190 -73.80 -5.43 -24.12
CA ASN A 1190 -72.40 -5.08 -24.47
C ASN A 1190 -71.25 -5.85 -23.77
N ASN A 1191 -71.44 -6.86 -22.92
CA ASN A 1191 -70.38 -7.19 -21.95
C ASN A 1191 -69.29 -8.19 -22.41
N ASN A 1192 -69.54 -9.14 -23.34
CA ASN A 1192 -68.50 -10.09 -23.80
C ASN A 1192 -68.20 -10.10 -25.32
N THR A 1193 -69.01 -9.44 -26.15
CA THR A 1193 -68.75 -9.22 -27.59
C THR A 1193 -68.46 -7.75 -27.99
N PRO A 1194 -67.85 -6.88 -27.14
CA PRO A 1194 -67.76 -5.46 -27.44
C PRO A 1194 -66.91 -5.18 -28.68
N PHE A 1195 -65.87 -5.98 -28.92
CA PHE A 1195 -64.92 -5.72 -29.99
C PHE A 1195 -65.49 -5.98 -31.40
N LEU A 1196 -65.91 -7.21 -31.73
CA LEU A 1196 -66.33 -7.57 -33.10
C LEU A 1196 -67.50 -6.71 -33.62
N LEU A 1197 -68.54 -6.51 -32.79
CA LEU A 1197 -69.71 -5.74 -33.19
C LEU A 1197 -69.44 -4.22 -33.23
N SER A 1198 -68.55 -3.70 -32.38
CA SER A 1198 -68.16 -2.28 -32.45
C SER A 1198 -67.28 -2.02 -33.68
N THR A 1199 -66.37 -2.92 -34.01
CA THR A 1199 -65.53 -2.84 -35.21
C THR A 1199 -66.36 -2.89 -36.49
N LEU A 1200 -67.36 -3.77 -36.57
CA LEU A 1200 -68.31 -3.81 -37.70
C LEU A 1200 -69.15 -2.52 -37.81
N LYS A 1201 -69.61 -1.95 -36.68
CA LYS A 1201 -70.32 -0.65 -36.66
C LYS A 1201 -69.46 0.51 -37.16
N GLN A 1202 -68.15 0.44 -36.96
CA GLN A 1202 -67.18 1.47 -37.37
C GLN A 1202 -66.75 1.34 -38.85
N ARG A 1203 -67.47 0.60 -39.69
CA ARG A 1203 -67.25 0.50 -41.15
C ARG A 1203 -68.37 1.19 -41.94
N PRO A 1204 -68.41 2.54 -42.02
CA PRO A 1204 -69.56 3.28 -42.55
C PRO A 1204 -69.80 3.06 -44.05
N THR A 1205 -68.75 2.74 -44.81
CA THR A 1205 -68.81 2.51 -46.26
C THR A 1205 -69.08 1.05 -46.61
N ASP A 1206 -68.99 0.13 -45.65
CA ASP A 1206 -69.24 -1.28 -45.85
C ASP A 1206 -70.72 -1.60 -45.58
N ARG A 1207 -71.47 -1.81 -46.68
CA ARG A 1207 -72.90 -2.10 -46.60
C ARG A 1207 -73.18 -3.38 -45.81
N VAL A 1208 -72.35 -4.42 -45.96
CA VAL A 1208 -72.54 -5.72 -45.29
C VAL A 1208 -72.37 -5.56 -43.78
N ALA A 1209 -71.33 -4.84 -43.36
CA ALA A 1209 -71.07 -4.57 -41.94
C ALA A 1209 -72.20 -3.73 -41.30
N GLN A 1210 -72.67 -2.69 -42.00
CA GLN A 1210 -73.72 -1.80 -41.50
C GLN A 1210 -75.09 -2.51 -41.43
N GLU A 1211 -75.45 -3.30 -42.44
CA GLU A 1211 -76.67 -4.09 -42.44
C GLU A 1211 -76.68 -5.11 -41.29
N PHE A 1212 -75.56 -5.81 -41.10
CA PHE A 1212 -75.38 -6.74 -39.99
C PHE A 1212 -75.53 -6.04 -38.63
N ALA A 1213 -74.82 -4.93 -38.42
CA ALA A 1213 -74.87 -4.15 -37.19
C ALA A 1213 -76.29 -3.60 -36.91
N LYS A 1214 -76.99 -3.13 -37.95
CA LYS A 1214 -78.37 -2.64 -37.86
C LYS A 1214 -79.32 -3.77 -37.48
N LYS A 1215 -79.20 -4.95 -38.08
CA LYS A 1215 -80.03 -6.13 -37.76
C LYS A 1215 -79.85 -6.53 -36.29
N ARG A 1216 -78.60 -6.61 -35.80
CA ARG A 1216 -78.31 -6.88 -34.38
C ARG A 1216 -78.86 -5.80 -33.44
N ALA A 1217 -78.74 -4.52 -33.82
CA ALA A 1217 -79.26 -3.41 -33.02
C ALA A 1217 -80.79 -3.40 -32.95
N GLN A 1218 -81.49 -3.77 -34.03
CA GLN A 1218 -82.95 -3.92 -34.06
C GLN A 1218 -83.40 -5.07 -33.18
N LEU A 1219 -82.74 -6.23 -33.24
CA LEU A 1219 -83.02 -7.38 -32.38
C LEU A 1219 -82.88 -7.01 -30.89
N LEU A 1220 -81.80 -6.31 -30.53
CA LEU A 1220 -81.56 -5.81 -29.18
C LEU A 1220 -82.59 -4.76 -28.71
N LYS A 1221 -83.16 -3.96 -29.61
CA LYS A 1221 -84.25 -3.02 -29.26
C LYS A 1221 -85.52 -3.77 -28.90
N ARG A 1222 -85.86 -4.83 -29.66
CA ARG A 1222 -87.03 -5.70 -29.39
C ARG A 1222 -86.88 -6.51 -28.09
N ALA A 1223 -85.66 -6.66 -27.58
CA ALA A 1223 -85.39 -7.28 -26.28
C ALA A 1223 -85.60 -6.33 -25.08
N LYS A 1224 -85.69 -5.00 -25.29
CA LYS A 1224 -85.72 -3.97 -24.23
C LYS A 1224 -87.11 -3.38 -23.97
N VAL A 1225 -88.15 -3.86 -24.65
CA VAL A 1225 -89.51 -3.39 -24.41
C VAL A 1225 -90.13 -4.31 -23.37
N ALA A 1226 -90.13 -3.83 -22.14
CA ALA A 1226 -91.19 -3.94 -21.13
C ALA A 1226 -90.64 -3.29 -19.85
N PRO A 1227 -91.22 -2.20 -19.32
CA PRO A 1227 -91.07 -1.88 -17.91
C PRO A 1227 -91.77 -2.93 -17.02
#